data_AF-A0A7J9RFK7-F1
#
_entry.id   AF-A0A7J9RFK7-F1
#
_cell.length_a   1.000
_cell.length_b   1.000
_cell.length_c   1.000
_cell.angle_alpha   90.00
_cell.angle_beta   90.00
_cell.angle_gamma   90.00
#
_symmetry.space_group_name_H-M   'P 1'
#
loop_
_entity.id
_entity.type
_entity.pdbx_description
1 polymer ?
#
loop_
_entity_poly.entity_id
_entity_poly.type
_entity_poly.pdbx_seq_one_letter_code
_entity_poly.pdbx_strand_id
1 'polypeptide(L)'
;MVRSNRIRSTYQRRILDWLADGGGTVTEVSQALGIRIPHASAALKKLRESGDVARDHVSQRGSRYRLSSQGLTRLESDGLSRLNELVRWPPPPGAAGIVLAREGPMLLLGYASMPAGPLLGLPERPMNEESGVMEDSTGNQGESDTWIWAVQRGDGPVWWDLDSSRRAQPPEEPSSLTLAAWMERPKVMGIVRARILDETNPWPLGVGSWFKTLPTGYWPELPQVLRDGDAAIGRAGNSGPLVSPRGGMHARIGRRADRSLLINSFVEESFTVADGDLLARPESALPKGLLKHWLKIIHPRLNQHSINERFERLSKDIDSSSSNALTRKLLNDFPGRVWQNQKTKFIDTRSLSQRGGEAALRYAIEVSEDSIVLDWRWNENVELLNRFSSDTRCKLLISESTQTNLPFILTSTNETGKFKLEIPGRLYLPISIQQDESVPEDWKAPKSPSELVRGNSNTISNADNELDAMWKACMLQSGNDVWADRHEKEYPLASWIATSKENQVARWRRIGNQIDPVWAGLADMTIFDDDDLADLALVDDKALSILIARIRNNPLRILSKTVTNPAIATAILLSTEWIDIDADVIDCWLTNPLRVSDVLRRNWGKSEIGRLVDACQHHSVLFNNSKIHDRIQILAIMEDVHYSLWKEHSVEWLSICLGSTIGRNALSMLDLPWPAIVYEQNLDSGDLVLIHHMPDGIGTDSLKDVMEGLEARENNRPPSQGRTHPLAGWLFQELVPQPELDTEFDLDIHIALHRRFEQ
;
A
#
# COMPACT_ATOMS: atom_id res chain seq x y z
N MET A 1 38.10 -45.25 24.60
CA MET A 1 36.80 -45.23 25.33
C MET A 1 35.84 -44.35 24.54
N VAL A 2 35.04 -44.95 23.64
CA VAL A 2 34.06 -44.21 22.83
C VAL A 2 32.97 -43.74 23.79
N ARG A 3 32.97 -42.44 24.13
CA ARG A 3 31.92 -41.86 24.98
C ARG A 3 30.60 -42.01 24.24
N SER A 4 29.55 -42.48 24.91
CA SER A 4 28.20 -42.42 24.33
C SER A 4 27.89 -40.95 24.01
N ASN A 5 27.46 -40.66 22.79
CA ASN A 5 27.12 -39.30 22.36
C ASN A 5 25.97 -38.68 23.17
N ARG A 6 25.18 -39.50 23.88
CA ARG A 6 24.09 -39.08 24.76
C ARG A 6 24.58 -38.60 26.13
N ILE A 7 24.11 -37.42 26.55
CA ILE A 7 24.34 -36.84 27.88
C ILE A 7 23.37 -37.49 28.88
N ARG A 8 23.89 -38.39 29.71
CA ARG A 8 23.09 -39.14 30.71
C ARG A 8 22.66 -38.30 31.91
N SER A 9 23.40 -37.24 32.25
CA SER A 9 23.09 -36.39 33.41
C SER A 9 22.17 -35.24 32.99
N THR A 10 20.95 -35.23 33.53
CA THR A 10 19.97 -34.15 33.32
C THR A 10 20.52 -32.79 33.73
N TYR A 11 21.18 -32.70 34.89
CA TYR A 11 21.83 -31.48 35.38
C TYR A 11 22.89 -30.94 34.40
N GLN A 12 23.75 -31.81 33.87
CA GLN A 12 24.78 -31.38 32.92
C GLN A 12 24.16 -30.85 31.63
N ARG A 13 23.13 -31.52 31.11
CA ARG A 13 22.43 -31.07 29.89
C ARG A 13 21.74 -29.74 30.09
N ARG A 14 20.99 -29.56 31.18
CA ARG A 14 20.32 -28.29 31.51
C ARG A 14 21.31 -27.12 31.64
N ILE A 15 22.47 -27.37 32.24
CA ILE A 15 23.54 -26.37 32.37
C ILE A 15 24.16 -26.04 31.00
N LEU A 16 24.50 -27.05 30.18
CA LEU A 16 25.06 -26.81 28.84
C LEU A 16 24.08 -26.08 27.93
N ASP A 17 22.80 -26.46 27.97
CA ASP A 17 21.75 -25.83 27.17
C ASP A 17 21.49 -24.38 27.58
N TRP A 18 21.51 -24.07 28.88
CA TRP A 18 21.42 -22.69 29.36
C TRP A 18 22.67 -21.85 29.02
N LEU A 19 23.87 -22.44 29.12
CA LEU A 19 25.13 -21.77 28.76
C LEU A 19 25.28 -21.54 27.25
N ALA A 20 24.58 -22.33 26.42
CA ALA A 20 24.55 -22.13 24.97
C ALA A 20 23.85 -20.83 24.58
N ASP A 21 22.97 -20.29 25.42
CA ASP A 21 22.30 -19.01 25.21
C ASP A 21 23.10 -17.83 25.81
N GLY A 22 24.25 -18.10 26.44
CA GLY A 22 25.19 -17.10 26.94
C GLY A 22 25.89 -17.48 28.24
N GLY A 23 26.97 -16.77 28.57
CA GLY A 23 27.74 -17.05 29.79
C GLY A 23 27.04 -16.61 31.08
N GLY A 24 27.39 -17.24 32.21
CA GLY A 24 26.81 -16.88 33.50
C GLY A 24 27.59 -17.33 34.72
N THR A 25 27.28 -16.72 35.87
CA THR A 25 27.86 -17.12 37.16
C THR A 25 27.19 -18.36 37.75
N VAL A 26 27.82 -19.00 38.74
CA VAL A 26 27.23 -20.18 39.41
C VAL A 26 25.88 -19.85 40.04
N THR A 27 25.74 -18.64 40.60
CA THR A 27 24.50 -18.15 41.20
C THR A 27 23.42 -17.92 40.16
N GLU A 28 23.75 -17.31 39.02
CA GLU A 28 22.81 -17.15 37.89
C GLU A 28 22.30 -18.50 37.37
N VAL A 29 23.21 -19.47 37.14
CA VAL A 29 22.86 -20.83 36.69
C VAL A 29 21.96 -21.53 37.70
N SER A 30 22.29 -21.41 38.99
CA SER A 30 21.53 -22.00 40.10
C SER A 30 20.11 -21.45 40.16
N GLN A 31 19.95 -20.13 40.05
CA GLN A 31 18.65 -19.45 40.07
C GLN A 31 17.83 -19.75 38.83
N ALA A 32 18.42 -19.64 37.63
CA ALA A 32 17.70 -19.84 36.37
C ALA A 32 17.23 -21.28 36.16
N LEU A 33 17.98 -22.27 36.67
CA LEU A 33 17.62 -23.69 36.53
C LEU A 33 16.95 -24.29 37.77
N GLY A 34 16.80 -23.52 38.86
CA GLY A 34 16.27 -24.04 40.14
C GLY A 34 17.15 -25.15 40.74
N ILE A 35 18.44 -25.17 40.45
CA ILE A 35 19.40 -26.18 40.96
C ILE A 35 20.07 -25.60 42.20
N ARG A 36 20.15 -26.33 43.32
CA ARG A 36 20.87 -25.84 44.52
C ARG A 36 22.34 -25.53 44.19
N ILE A 37 22.85 -24.42 44.72
CA ILE A 37 24.21 -23.89 44.44
C ILE A 37 25.31 -24.97 44.54
N PRO A 38 25.36 -25.85 45.56
CA PRO A 38 26.42 -26.88 45.64
C PRO A 38 26.39 -27.86 44.46
N HIS A 39 25.20 -28.25 43.98
CA HIS A 39 25.05 -29.16 42.84
C HIS A 39 25.40 -28.47 41.52
N ALA A 40 25.00 -27.21 41.33
CA ALA A 40 25.38 -26.42 40.16
C ALA A 40 26.90 -26.24 40.09
N SER A 41 27.54 -25.92 41.21
CA SER A 41 29.00 -25.80 41.33
C SER A 41 29.72 -27.10 41.00
N ALA A 42 29.26 -28.23 41.57
CA ALA A 42 29.85 -29.54 41.30
C ALA A 42 29.69 -29.98 39.82
N ALA A 43 28.53 -29.72 39.22
CA ALA A 43 28.28 -30.02 37.82
C ALA A 43 29.14 -29.15 36.87
N LEU A 44 29.24 -27.85 37.13
CA LEU A 44 30.12 -26.94 36.38
C LEU A 44 31.59 -27.32 36.51
N LYS A 45 32.03 -27.75 37.71
CA LYS A 45 33.40 -28.25 37.92
C LYS A 45 33.68 -29.48 37.05
N LYS A 46 32.76 -30.45 37.02
CA LYS A 46 32.88 -31.65 36.17
C LYS A 46 32.87 -31.31 34.67
N LEU A 47 32.01 -30.39 34.24
CA LEU A 47 31.93 -29.93 32.85
C LEU A 47 33.19 -29.18 32.41
N ARG A 48 33.81 -28.46 33.33
CA ARG A 48 35.11 -27.81 33.10
C ARG A 48 36.24 -28.83 33.00
N GLU A 49 36.26 -29.83 33.89
CA GLU A 49 37.24 -30.93 33.84
C GLU A 49 37.12 -31.76 32.55
N SER A 50 35.91 -31.87 31.98
CA SER A 50 35.70 -32.52 30.69
C SER A 50 35.97 -31.65 29.46
N GLY A 51 36.28 -30.36 29.66
CA GLY A 51 36.57 -29.40 28.59
C GLY A 51 35.34 -28.76 27.94
N ASP A 52 34.13 -29.08 28.39
CA ASP A 52 32.88 -28.62 27.77
C ASP A 52 32.53 -27.16 28.12
N VAL A 53 33.09 -26.64 29.22
CA VAL A 53 32.82 -25.29 29.72
C VAL A 53 34.12 -24.62 30.13
N ALA A 54 34.30 -23.37 29.70
CA ALA A 54 35.41 -22.51 30.09
C ALA A 54 34.98 -21.51 31.17
N ARG A 55 35.93 -21.04 31.98
CA ARG A 55 35.71 -20.05 33.04
C ARG A 55 36.54 -18.81 32.74
N ASP A 56 35.92 -17.63 32.72
CA ASP A 56 36.64 -16.38 32.52
C ASP A 56 37.59 -16.10 33.70
N HIS A 57 38.87 -15.84 33.41
CA HIS A 57 39.94 -15.74 34.40
C HIS A 57 40.01 -14.42 35.18
N VAL A 58 39.01 -13.55 35.08
CA VAL A 58 39.08 -12.18 35.62
C VAL A 58 39.09 -12.15 37.16
N SER A 59 38.51 -13.14 37.85
CA SER A 59 38.64 -13.29 39.32
C SER A 59 38.22 -14.69 39.84
N GLN A 60 38.63 -15.05 41.08
CA GLN A 60 38.20 -16.29 41.72
C GLN A 60 36.74 -16.27 42.24
N ARG A 61 36.11 -15.10 42.39
CA ARG A 61 34.72 -14.94 42.89
C ARG A 61 33.87 -14.17 41.87
N GLY A 62 32.79 -14.78 41.39
CA GLY A 62 31.89 -14.13 40.41
C GLY A 62 32.33 -14.24 38.95
N SER A 63 33.34 -15.06 38.64
CA SER A 63 33.71 -15.38 37.24
C SER A 63 32.55 -16.03 36.48
N ARG A 64 32.37 -15.64 35.22
CA ARG A 64 31.38 -16.22 34.33
C ARG A 64 31.92 -17.50 33.69
N TYR A 65 31.05 -18.49 33.57
CA TYR A 65 31.28 -19.69 32.79
C TYR A 65 30.71 -19.49 31.40
N ARG A 66 31.38 -20.02 30.38
CA ARG A 66 30.96 -19.98 28.97
C ARG A 66 31.07 -21.37 28.37
N LEU A 67 30.18 -21.69 27.44
CA LEU A 67 30.24 -22.94 26.69
C LEU A 67 31.49 -22.95 25.79
N SER A 68 32.24 -24.06 25.75
CA SER A 68 33.34 -24.23 24.81
C SER A 68 32.83 -24.78 23.47
N SER A 69 33.66 -24.76 22.43
CA SER A 69 33.36 -25.42 21.15
C SER A 69 33.07 -26.91 21.34
N GLN A 70 33.84 -27.57 22.20
CA GLN A 70 33.64 -28.98 22.57
C GLN A 70 32.28 -29.20 23.26
N GLY A 71 31.89 -28.30 24.17
CA GLY A 71 30.59 -28.36 24.84
C GLY A 71 29.42 -28.18 23.87
N LEU A 72 29.56 -27.29 22.87
CA LEU A 72 28.57 -27.12 21.81
C LEU A 72 28.44 -28.38 20.95
N THR A 73 29.56 -28.95 20.49
CA THR A 73 29.54 -30.22 19.73
C THR A 73 28.93 -31.35 20.54
N ARG A 74 29.22 -31.41 21.85
CA ARG A 74 28.63 -32.40 22.75
C ARG A 74 27.11 -32.24 22.84
N LEU A 75 26.61 -31.00 22.91
CA LEU A 75 25.18 -30.71 22.94
C LEU A 75 24.48 -31.06 21.61
N GLU A 76 25.09 -30.71 20.47
CA GLU A 76 24.58 -31.09 19.15
C GLU A 76 24.55 -32.62 18.96
N SER A 77 25.60 -33.32 19.42
CA SER A 77 25.67 -34.78 19.35
C SER A 77 24.61 -35.48 20.23
N ASP A 78 24.23 -34.88 21.37
CA ASP A 78 23.12 -35.38 22.19
C ASP A 78 21.79 -35.22 21.46
N GLY A 79 21.58 -34.08 20.80
CA GLY A 79 20.38 -33.82 20.01
C GLY A 79 20.23 -34.78 18.84
N LEU A 80 21.29 -34.98 18.06
CA LEU A 80 21.32 -35.95 16.97
C LEU A 80 21.06 -37.38 17.46
N SER A 81 21.69 -37.77 18.58
CA SER A 81 21.49 -39.10 19.16
C SER A 81 20.02 -39.36 19.53
N ARG A 82 19.29 -38.34 20.00
CA ARG A 82 17.86 -38.44 20.35
C ARG A 82 16.99 -38.45 19.10
N LEU A 83 17.34 -37.67 18.09
CA LEU A 83 16.67 -37.67 16.79
C LEU A 83 16.69 -39.09 16.19
N ASN A 84 17.86 -39.72 16.12
CA ASN A 84 18.02 -41.07 15.55
C ASN A 84 17.35 -42.17 16.40
N GLU A 85 17.15 -41.95 17.71
CA GLU A 85 16.51 -42.92 18.61
C GLU A 85 14.96 -42.85 18.55
N LEU A 86 14.41 -41.64 18.38
CA LEU A 86 12.97 -41.38 18.53
C LEU A 86 12.22 -41.25 17.19
N VAL A 87 12.89 -40.80 16.13
CA VAL A 87 12.23 -40.54 14.85
C VAL A 87 12.00 -41.83 14.08
N ARG A 88 10.75 -42.07 13.70
CA ARG A 88 10.37 -43.07 12.71
C ARG A 88 9.99 -42.36 11.41
N TRP A 89 10.58 -42.78 10.29
CA TRP A 89 10.32 -42.21 8.96
C TRP A 89 9.43 -43.16 8.14
N PRO A 90 8.45 -42.67 7.37
CA PRO A 90 8.06 -41.26 7.19
C PRO A 90 7.31 -40.67 8.41
N PRO A 91 7.37 -39.34 8.61
CA PRO A 91 6.55 -38.67 9.61
C PRO A 91 5.05 -38.87 9.32
N PRO A 92 4.17 -38.88 10.32
CA PRO A 92 2.73 -38.99 10.07
C PRO A 92 2.22 -37.82 9.22
N PRO A 93 1.14 -38.00 8.44
CA PRO A 93 0.66 -36.99 7.52
C PRO A 93 0.22 -35.72 8.28
N GLY A 94 0.72 -34.55 7.86
CA GLY A 94 0.43 -33.28 8.54
C GLY A 94 1.28 -32.97 9.78
N ALA A 95 2.26 -33.82 10.13
CA ALA A 95 3.18 -33.57 11.23
C ALA A 95 4.06 -32.33 10.98
N ALA A 96 4.12 -31.43 11.95
CA ALA A 96 5.11 -30.36 11.99
C ALA A 96 6.44 -30.85 12.55
N GLY A 97 6.37 -31.64 13.63
CA GLY A 97 7.55 -32.07 14.37
C GLY A 97 7.26 -33.06 15.48
N ILE A 98 8.32 -33.42 16.20
CA ILE A 98 8.38 -34.42 17.28
C ILE A 98 9.12 -33.84 18.49
N VAL A 99 8.73 -34.27 19.69
CA VAL A 99 9.40 -33.88 20.94
C VAL A 99 10.60 -34.79 21.22
N LEU A 100 11.83 -34.26 21.11
CA LEU A 100 13.08 -35.03 21.32
C LEU A 100 13.54 -35.05 22.78
N ALA A 101 13.31 -33.95 23.50
CA ALA A 101 13.55 -33.88 24.93
C ALA A 101 12.76 -32.73 25.58
N ARG A 102 12.42 -32.92 26.84
CA ARG A 102 11.75 -31.91 27.67
C ARG A 102 12.36 -31.88 29.06
N GLU A 103 12.72 -30.69 29.54
CA GLU A 103 13.30 -30.46 30.88
C GLU A 103 12.71 -29.18 31.47
N GLY A 104 11.56 -29.32 32.14
CA GLY A 104 10.79 -28.16 32.59
C GLY A 104 10.37 -27.30 31.39
N PRO A 105 10.69 -25.99 31.36
CA PRO A 105 10.34 -25.10 30.26
C PRO A 105 11.25 -25.24 29.04
N MET A 106 12.39 -25.93 29.15
CA MET A 106 13.34 -26.10 28.03
C MET A 106 12.96 -27.32 27.18
N LEU A 107 12.81 -27.08 25.88
CA LEU A 107 12.40 -28.07 24.89
C LEU A 107 13.49 -28.28 23.84
N LEU A 108 13.60 -29.53 23.39
CA LEU A 108 14.33 -29.91 22.19
C LEU A 108 13.31 -30.56 21.24
N LEU A 109 13.10 -29.94 20.09
CA LEU A 109 12.11 -30.34 19.10
C LEU A 109 12.81 -30.76 17.81
N GLY A 110 12.27 -31.76 17.12
CA GLY A 110 12.65 -32.13 15.76
C GLY A 110 11.54 -31.68 14.81
N TYR A 111 11.85 -30.89 13.79
CA TYR A 111 10.90 -30.39 12.80
C TYR A 111 11.07 -31.14 11.48
N ALA A 112 9.96 -31.55 10.88
CA ALA A 112 9.92 -32.17 9.55
C ALA A 112 9.81 -31.11 8.44
N SER A 113 9.28 -29.92 8.76
CA SER A 113 9.12 -28.78 7.86
C SER A 113 9.68 -27.50 8.47
N MET A 114 9.95 -26.48 7.65
CA MET A 114 10.48 -25.21 8.14
C MET A 114 9.43 -24.53 9.06
N PRO A 115 9.76 -24.19 10.31
CA PRO A 115 8.83 -23.45 11.16
C PRO A 115 8.59 -22.04 10.60
N ALA A 116 7.37 -21.53 10.76
CA ALA A 116 6.95 -20.23 10.23
C ALA A 116 7.73 -19.03 10.82
N GLY A 117 8.42 -19.21 11.94
CA GLY A 117 9.23 -18.19 12.56
C GLY A 117 9.79 -18.60 13.92
N PRO A 118 10.41 -17.65 14.66
CA PRO A 118 11.01 -17.92 15.97
C PRO A 118 9.97 -18.19 17.06
N LEU A 119 8.73 -17.75 16.85
CA LEU A 119 7.61 -17.97 17.75
C LEU A 119 6.86 -19.23 17.28
N LEU A 120 6.88 -20.27 18.12
CA LEU A 120 6.40 -21.61 17.81
C LEU A 120 5.10 -21.87 18.57
N GLY A 121 4.02 -22.13 17.83
CA GLY A 121 2.75 -22.60 18.42
C GLY A 121 2.81 -24.11 18.62
N LEU A 122 2.67 -24.57 19.86
CA LEU A 122 2.69 -25.99 20.21
C LEU A 122 1.31 -26.43 20.72
N PRO A 123 0.73 -27.52 20.20
CA PRO A 123 -0.58 -28.00 20.63
C PRO A 123 -0.48 -28.70 21.99
N GLU A 124 -1.54 -28.70 22.78
CA GLU A 124 -1.60 -29.44 24.06
C GLU A 124 -1.91 -30.92 23.89
N ARG A 125 -2.23 -31.40 22.69
CA ARG A 125 -2.49 -32.82 22.43
C ARG A 125 -1.52 -33.40 21.41
N PRO A 126 -1.09 -34.66 21.61
CA PRO A 126 -0.30 -35.36 20.60
C PRO A 126 -1.15 -35.67 19.37
N MET A 127 -0.49 -35.85 18.23
CA MET A 127 -1.11 -36.31 17.01
C MET A 127 -1.18 -37.85 17.00
N ASN A 128 -2.27 -38.42 16.47
CA ASN A 128 -2.33 -39.87 16.21
C ASN A 128 -1.32 -40.24 15.13
N GLU A 129 -0.47 -41.22 15.41
CA GLU A 129 0.54 -41.70 14.47
C GLU A 129 -0.08 -42.41 13.25
N GLU A 130 -1.25 -43.04 13.38
CA GLU A 130 -1.91 -43.79 12.30
C GLU A 130 -2.84 -42.94 11.43
N SER A 131 -3.60 -42.00 12.02
CA SER A 131 -4.60 -41.20 11.29
C SER A 131 -4.10 -39.79 10.91
N GLY A 132 -3.02 -39.29 11.52
CA GLY A 132 -2.57 -37.91 11.35
C GLY A 132 -3.53 -36.85 11.91
N VAL A 133 -4.60 -37.28 12.61
CA VAL A 133 -5.59 -36.42 13.27
C VAL A 133 -5.27 -36.40 14.77
N MET A 134 -5.66 -35.34 15.48
CA MET A 134 -5.54 -35.31 16.94
C MET A 134 -6.40 -36.42 17.57
N GLU A 135 -5.99 -36.97 18.71
CA GLU A 135 -6.83 -37.90 19.47
C GLU A 135 -8.08 -37.17 19.98
N ASP A 136 -9.22 -37.43 19.34
CA ASP A 136 -10.53 -36.93 19.78
C ASP A 136 -10.99 -37.72 21.03
N SER A 137 -11.37 -37.00 22.07
CA SER A 137 -12.03 -37.58 23.24
C SER A 137 -13.46 -37.96 22.87
N THR A 138 -13.87 -39.19 23.18
CA THR A 138 -15.25 -39.68 23.06
C THR A 138 -16.18 -39.12 24.15
N GLY A 139 -16.02 -37.86 24.55
CA GLY A 139 -16.76 -37.22 25.64
C GLY A 139 -17.38 -35.90 25.19
N ASN A 140 -18.70 -35.79 25.32
CA ASN A 140 -19.48 -34.59 25.02
C ASN A 140 -19.04 -33.38 25.86
N GLN A 141 -18.09 -32.60 25.35
CA GLN A 141 -17.98 -31.15 25.48
C GLN A 141 -16.86 -30.70 24.55
N GLY A 142 -17.18 -29.83 23.59
CA GLY A 142 -16.21 -29.23 22.68
C GLY A 142 -15.28 -28.29 23.42
N GLU A 143 -14.29 -28.84 24.10
CA GLU A 143 -13.17 -28.08 24.63
C GLU A 143 -12.22 -27.80 23.46
N SER A 144 -12.22 -26.55 23.02
CA SER A 144 -11.39 -26.00 21.96
C SER A 144 -9.94 -26.46 22.07
N ASP A 145 -9.34 -26.84 20.95
CA ASP A 145 -7.91 -27.09 20.79
C ASP A 145 -7.08 -25.99 21.48
N THR A 146 -6.49 -26.31 22.63
CA THR A 146 -5.63 -25.40 23.39
C THR A 146 -4.20 -25.50 22.90
N TRP A 147 -3.55 -24.34 22.77
CA TRP A 147 -2.19 -24.21 22.26
C TRP A 147 -1.36 -23.33 23.18
N ILE A 148 -0.06 -23.58 23.23
CA ILE A 148 0.89 -22.78 24.00
C ILE A 148 1.96 -22.18 23.09
N TRP A 149 2.53 -21.06 23.52
CA TRP A 149 3.66 -20.45 22.83
C TRP A 149 5.01 -20.92 23.37
N ALA A 150 5.93 -21.24 22.47
CA ALA A 150 7.33 -21.41 22.75
C ALA A 150 8.17 -20.49 21.86
N VAL A 151 9.32 -20.06 22.36
CA VAL A 151 10.27 -19.23 21.61
C VAL A 151 11.50 -20.07 21.28
N GLN A 152 11.90 -20.03 20.02
CA GLN A 152 13.12 -20.62 19.52
C GLN A 152 14.35 -19.92 20.13
N ARG A 153 15.36 -20.73 20.47
CA ARG A 153 16.64 -20.28 21.03
C ARG A 153 17.79 -20.57 20.06
N GLY A 154 18.72 -19.63 19.94
CA GLY A 154 19.84 -19.69 19.00
C GLY A 154 19.47 -19.28 17.57
N ASP A 155 20.34 -19.60 16.61
CA ASP A 155 20.29 -19.03 15.25
C ASP A 155 19.30 -19.69 14.28
N GLY A 156 18.65 -20.79 14.65
CA GLY A 156 17.91 -21.56 13.65
C GLY A 156 17.59 -23.00 14.06
N PRO A 157 16.68 -23.67 13.33
CA PRO A 157 16.73 -25.12 13.19
C PRO A 157 18.07 -25.53 12.58
N VAL A 158 18.74 -26.52 13.18
CA VAL A 158 19.91 -27.16 12.58
C VAL A 158 19.44 -28.41 11.85
N TRP A 159 19.53 -28.39 10.52
CA TRP A 159 19.05 -29.47 9.66
C TRP A 159 20.05 -30.61 9.55
N TRP A 160 19.56 -31.83 9.68
CA TRP A 160 20.32 -33.07 9.58
C TRP A 160 19.66 -34.03 8.61
N ASP A 161 20.47 -34.65 7.76
CA ASP A 161 20.08 -35.82 6.99
C ASP A 161 20.15 -37.06 7.90
N LEU A 162 19.02 -37.75 8.05
CA LEU A 162 18.87 -38.91 8.92
C LEU A 162 19.67 -40.12 8.44
N ASP A 163 19.90 -40.27 7.12
CA ASP A 163 20.63 -41.41 6.56
C ASP A 163 22.15 -41.20 6.69
N SER A 164 22.65 -40.00 6.37
CA SER A 164 24.09 -39.71 6.45
C SER A 164 24.55 -39.20 7.81
N SER A 165 23.63 -38.77 8.68
CA SER A 165 23.92 -38.09 9.95
C SER A 165 24.82 -36.85 9.78
N ARG A 166 24.71 -36.16 8.63
CA ARG A 166 25.43 -34.92 8.32
C ARG A 166 24.48 -33.74 8.27
N ARG A 167 25.03 -32.53 8.43
CA ARG A 167 24.26 -31.29 8.29
C ARG A 167 23.73 -31.17 6.86
N ALA A 168 22.47 -30.77 6.73
CA ALA A 168 21.76 -30.61 5.48
C ALA A 168 21.18 -29.19 5.35
N GLN A 169 20.54 -28.91 4.23
CA GLN A 169 19.70 -27.71 4.04
C GLN A 169 18.24 -28.04 4.41
N PRO A 170 17.41 -27.02 4.71
CA PRO A 170 15.98 -27.21 4.90
C PRO A 170 15.36 -27.97 3.70
N PRO A 171 14.34 -28.81 3.94
CA PRO A 171 13.60 -29.46 2.87
C PRO A 171 12.87 -28.41 2.01
N GLU A 172 12.95 -28.55 0.69
CA GLU A 172 12.18 -27.72 -0.24
C GLU A 172 10.68 -28.03 -0.08
N GLU A 173 9.83 -26.99 -0.05
CA GLU A 173 8.38 -27.19 -0.01
C GLU A 173 7.94 -27.89 -1.31
N PRO A 174 7.22 -29.02 -1.24
CA PRO A 174 6.83 -29.74 -2.43
C PRO A 174 5.83 -28.89 -3.24
N SER A 175 6.14 -28.66 -4.52
CA SER A 175 5.13 -28.21 -5.47
C SER A 175 3.98 -29.21 -5.48
N SER A 176 2.74 -28.74 -5.35
CA SER A 176 1.52 -29.56 -5.29
C SER A 176 1.22 -30.34 -6.58
N LEU A 177 2.11 -30.28 -7.58
CA LEU A 177 1.83 -30.66 -8.97
C LEU A 177 2.44 -32.00 -9.41
N THR A 178 3.29 -32.66 -8.61
CA THR A 178 3.90 -33.94 -9.04
C THR A 178 3.89 -35.05 -7.98
N LEU A 179 3.30 -36.21 -8.34
CA LEU A 179 3.36 -37.47 -7.58
C LEU A 179 4.80 -37.95 -7.32
N ALA A 180 5.74 -37.61 -8.20
CA ALA A 180 7.17 -37.93 -8.05
C ALA A 180 7.81 -37.21 -6.84
N ALA A 181 7.46 -35.95 -6.59
CA ALA A 181 7.93 -35.18 -5.43
C ALA A 181 7.44 -35.73 -4.08
N TRP A 182 6.38 -36.55 -4.10
CA TRP A 182 5.86 -37.19 -2.90
C TRP A 182 6.63 -38.47 -2.52
N MET A 183 7.23 -39.17 -3.50
CA MET A 183 8.00 -40.39 -3.26
C MET A 183 9.46 -40.14 -2.88
N GLU A 184 10.03 -38.98 -3.26
CA GLU A 184 11.42 -38.59 -2.98
C GLU A 184 11.53 -37.55 -1.85
N ARG A 185 10.75 -37.68 -0.76
CA ARG A 185 10.97 -36.77 0.38
C ARG A 185 12.37 -36.99 0.96
N PRO A 186 13.28 -35.99 0.91
CA PRO A 186 14.57 -36.13 1.54
C PRO A 186 14.36 -36.37 3.04
N LYS A 187 15.06 -37.36 3.62
CA LYS A 187 14.95 -37.73 5.04
C LYS A 187 15.69 -36.72 5.92
N VAL A 188 15.22 -35.48 5.91
CA VAL A 188 15.87 -34.35 6.54
C VAL A 188 14.99 -33.82 7.67
N MET A 189 15.61 -33.57 8.83
CA MET A 189 14.92 -33.01 10.00
C MET A 189 15.73 -31.91 10.67
N GLY A 190 15.03 -30.86 11.12
CA GLY A 190 15.60 -29.70 11.79
C GLY A 190 15.53 -29.86 13.31
N ILE A 191 16.65 -29.83 14.01
CA ILE A 191 16.67 -29.79 15.47
C ILE A 191 16.55 -28.34 15.93
N VAL A 192 15.54 -28.06 16.76
CA VAL A 192 15.24 -26.74 17.31
C VAL A 192 15.30 -26.78 18.83
N ARG A 193 16.09 -25.89 19.42
CA ARG A 193 16.04 -25.60 20.85
C ARG A 193 14.98 -24.54 21.08
N ALA A 194 14.05 -24.81 21.98
CA ALA A 194 12.97 -23.87 22.30
C ALA A 194 12.80 -23.76 23.83
N ARG A 195 12.07 -22.73 24.26
CA ARG A 195 11.63 -22.59 25.64
C ARG A 195 10.19 -22.07 25.67
N ILE A 196 9.38 -22.66 26.53
CA ILE A 196 7.98 -22.27 26.71
C ILE A 196 7.92 -20.86 27.31
N LEU A 197 7.00 -20.02 26.81
CA LEU A 197 6.80 -18.65 27.28
C LEU A 197 6.08 -18.58 28.63
N ASP A 198 5.07 -19.42 28.83
CA ASP A 198 4.36 -19.55 30.11
C ASP A 198 4.92 -20.71 30.94
N GLU A 199 5.66 -20.40 32.00
CA GLU A 199 6.23 -21.42 32.89
C GLU A 199 5.23 -21.93 33.94
N THR A 200 4.04 -21.32 34.06
CA THR A 200 3.05 -21.70 35.07
C THR A 200 2.42 -23.05 34.78
N ASN A 201 2.17 -23.34 33.49
CA ASN A 201 1.55 -24.57 33.04
C ASN A 201 2.55 -25.46 32.28
N PRO A 202 2.82 -26.69 32.77
CA PRO A 202 3.73 -27.60 32.10
C PRO A 202 3.07 -28.15 30.83
N TRP A 203 3.70 -27.96 29.67
CA TRP A 203 3.20 -28.47 28.39
C TRP A 203 2.94 -29.99 28.42
N PRO A 204 1.74 -30.52 28.19
CA PRO A 204 1.41 -31.93 28.48
C PRO A 204 2.14 -32.99 27.64
N LEU A 205 2.65 -32.67 26.44
CA LEU A 205 3.23 -33.68 25.54
C LEU A 205 4.49 -34.35 26.10
N GLY A 206 4.58 -35.66 25.85
CA GLY A 206 5.70 -36.53 26.22
C GLY A 206 6.84 -36.52 25.18
N VAL A 207 7.99 -37.04 25.59
CA VAL A 207 9.11 -37.26 24.65
C VAL A 207 8.74 -38.40 23.69
N GLY A 208 8.96 -38.19 22.40
CA GLY A 208 8.59 -39.11 21.32
C GLY A 208 7.25 -38.79 20.65
N SER A 209 6.44 -37.89 21.22
CA SER A 209 5.14 -37.52 20.63
C SER A 209 5.30 -36.58 19.43
N TRP A 210 4.55 -36.84 18.36
CA TRP A 210 4.41 -35.96 17.20
C TRP A 210 3.36 -34.88 17.44
N PHE A 211 3.54 -33.73 16.80
CA PHE A 211 2.62 -32.59 16.88
C PHE A 211 2.42 -31.92 15.50
N LYS A 212 1.25 -31.29 15.33
CA LYS A 212 0.84 -30.57 14.11
C LYS A 212 1.28 -29.10 14.10
N THR A 213 1.27 -28.46 12.93
CA THR A 213 1.57 -27.03 12.77
C THR A 213 0.38 -26.20 13.25
N LEU A 214 0.67 -25.00 13.77
CA LEU A 214 -0.35 -24.02 14.11
C LEU A 214 -1.22 -23.69 12.87
N PRO A 215 -2.57 -23.78 12.96
CA PRO A 215 -3.44 -23.40 11.86
C PRO A 215 -3.25 -21.94 11.46
N THR A 216 -3.34 -21.66 10.16
CA THR A 216 -3.25 -20.29 9.64
C THR A 216 -4.38 -19.42 10.21
N GLY A 217 -4.02 -18.26 10.76
CA GLY A 217 -4.98 -17.31 11.35
C GLY A 217 -5.44 -17.64 12.77
N TYR A 218 -4.91 -18.70 13.39
CA TYR A 218 -5.13 -19.00 14.80
C TYR A 218 -3.91 -18.56 15.63
N TRP A 219 -4.15 -17.82 16.71
CA TRP A 219 -3.10 -17.35 17.62
C TRP A 219 -3.46 -17.68 19.07
N PRO A 220 -2.68 -18.56 19.75
CA PRO A 220 -2.88 -18.79 21.18
C PRO A 220 -2.70 -17.52 22.00
N GLU A 221 -3.24 -17.51 23.21
CA GLU A 221 -3.07 -16.40 24.13
C GLU A 221 -1.62 -16.28 24.59
N LEU A 222 -1.09 -15.05 24.59
CA LEU A 222 0.21 -14.76 25.20
C LEU A 222 0.10 -14.82 26.74
N PRO A 223 1.21 -15.09 27.46
CA PRO A 223 1.24 -15.00 28.91
C PRO A 223 0.74 -13.64 29.41
N GLN A 224 0.07 -13.61 30.56
CA GLN A 224 -0.48 -12.38 31.17
C GLN A 224 0.53 -11.23 31.26
N VAL A 225 1.80 -11.54 31.52
CA VAL A 225 2.92 -10.58 31.57
C VAL A 225 3.13 -9.83 30.26
N LEU A 226 2.71 -10.39 29.11
CA LEU A 226 2.82 -9.82 27.77
C LEU A 226 1.48 -9.37 27.19
N ARG A 227 0.39 -9.46 27.95
CA ARG A 227 -0.97 -9.13 27.49
C ARG A 227 -1.63 -8.05 28.34
N ASP A 228 -1.42 -8.08 29.65
CA ASP A 228 -2.17 -7.26 30.60
C ASP A 228 -1.46 -5.92 30.90
N GLY A 229 -0.57 -5.46 30.01
CA GLY A 229 0.02 -4.13 30.06
C GLY A 229 -0.94 -3.05 29.57
N ASP A 230 -0.79 -1.83 30.09
CA ASP A 230 -1.69 -0.70 29.78
C ASP A 230 -1.62 -0.21 28.33
N ALA A 231 -0.58 -0.56 27.56
CA ALA A 231 -0.44 -0.15 26.16
C ALA A 231 0.28 -1.23 25.34
N ALA A 232 -0.13 -1.36 24.08
CA ALA A 232 0.46 -2.29 23.14
C ALA A 232 1.69 -1.69 22.45
N ILE A 233 2.72 -2.50 22.24
CA ILE A 233 3.91 -2.10 21.45
C ILE A 233 3.70 -2.41 19.98
N GLY A 234 3.14 -3.58 19.68
CA GLY A 234 3.07 -4.16 18.35
C GLY A 234 2.70 -5.63 18.39
N ARG A 235 2.88 -6.34 17.28
CA ARG A 235 2.50 -7.75 17.14
C ARG A 235 3.70 -8.67 17.33
N ALA A 236 3.47 -9.85 17.90
CA ALA A 236 4.50 -10.89 17.98
C ALA A 236 4.74 -11.50 16.58
N GLY A 237 6.00 -11.62 16.16
CA GLY A 237 6.32 -12.01 14.78
C GLY A 237 5.89 -10.95 13.77
N ASN A 238 5.42 -11.34 12.58
CA ASN A 238 4.91 -10.40 11.56
C ASN A 238 3.38 -10.21 11.62
N SER A 239 2.65 -11.22 12.10
CA SER A 239 1.18 -11.27 12.04
C SER A 239 0.55 -11.90 13.28
N GLY A 240 1.31 -12.05 14.37
CA GLY A 240 0.85 -12.72 15.59
C GLY A 240 -0.03 -11.85 16.48
N PRO A 241 -0.28 -12.33 17.72
CA PRO A 241 -1.08 -11.60 18.70
C PRO A 241 -0.40 -10.29 19.12
N LEU A 242 -1.21 -9.34 19.58
CA LEU A 242 -0.75 -8.05 20.10
C LEU A 242 0.03 -8.25 21.41
N VAL A 243 1.15 -7.54 21.57
CA VAL A 243 2.03 -7.63 22.73
C VAL A 243 1.95 -6.34 23.54
N SER A 244 1.51 -6.48 24.79
CA SER A 244 1.35 -5.40 25.77
C SER A 244 2.02 -5.78 27.09
N PRO A 245 3.33 -5.54 27.27
CA PRO A 245 4.04 -5.97 28.47
C PRO A 245 3.61 -5.23 29.73
N ARG A 246 3.46 -6.00 30.82
CA ARG A 246 3.13 -5.51 32.15
C ARG A 246 4.39 -5.00 32.85
N GLY A 247 4.87 -3.83 32.46
CA GLY A 247 6.00 -3.13 33.08
C GLY A 247 6.74 -2.21 32.11
N GLY A 248 7.67 -1.43 32.63
CA GLY A 248 8.48 -0.51 31.83
C GLY A 248 9.48 -1.22 30.92
N MET A 249 9.80 -0.58 29.81
CA MET A 249 10.68 -1.13 28.78
C MET A 249 11.83 -0.19 28.46
N HIS A 250 13.01 -0.77 28.24
CA HIS A 250 14.18 -0.05 27.75
C HIS A 250 14.38 -0.33 26.26
N ALA A 251 14.10 0.67 25.42
CA ALA A 251 14.40 0.64 24.00
C ALA A 251 15.83 1.11 23.72
N ARG A 252 16.71 0.16 23.38
CA ARG A 252 18.10 0.39 23.00
C ARG A 252 18.22 0.62 21.50
N ILE A 253 17.76 1.79 21.06
CA ILE A 253 17.54 2.10 19.65
C ILE A 253 18.11 3.47 19.32
N GLY A 254 18.98 3.52 18.30
CA GLY A 254 19.56 4.77 17.78
C GLY A 254 18.94 5.26 16.48
N ARG A 255 18.31 4.38 15.67
CA ARG A 255 17.75 4.77 14.37
C ARG A 255 16.56 5.71 14.53
N ARG A 256 16.61 6.85 13.84
CA ARG A 256 15.56 7.89 13.89
C ARG A 256 14.17 7.35 13.55
N ALA A 257 14.06 6.56 12.48
CA ALA A 257 12.79 5.99 12.03
C ALA A 257 12.16 5.08 13.10
N ASP A 258 12.93 4.14 13.65
CA ASP A 258 12.45 3.22 14.69
C ASP A 258 12.05 3.96 15.99
N ARG A 259 12.77 5.02 16.36
CA ARG A 259 12.40 5.88 17.50
C ARG A 259 11.05 6.53 17.27
N SER A 260 10.83 7.09 16.07
CA SER A 260 9.55 7.70 15.68
C SER A 260 8.40 6.69 15.74
N LEU A 261 8.59 5.51 15.15
CA LEU A 261 7.60 4.41 15.15
C LEU A 261 7.20 4.01 16.56
N LEU A 262 8.18 3.79 17.44
CA LEU A 262 7.93 3.42 18.82
C LEU A 262 7.22 4.50 19.60
N ILE A 263 7.62 5.77 19.44
CA ILE A 263 6.94 6.83 20.19
C ILE A 263 5.49 6.94 19.71
N ASN A 264 5.24 6.92 18.40
CA ASN A 264 3.89 6.97 17.84
C ASN A 264 2.98 5.86 18.36
N SER A 265 3.49 4.65 18.62
CA SER A 265 2.67 3.56 19.18
C SER A 265 2.18 3.79 20.62
N PHE A 266 2.72 4.78 21.35
CA PHE A 266 2.34 5.08 22.74
C PHE A 266 1.76 6.48 22.96
N VAL A 267 1.75 7.35 21.95
CA VAL A 267 1.52 8.79 22.14
C VAL A 267 0.13 9.15 22.67
N GLU A 268 -0.92 8.41 22.29
CA GLU A 268 -2.31 8.76 22.67
C GLU A 268 -2.61 8.52 24.16
N GLU A 269 -1.97 7.51 24.76
CA GLU A 269 -2.27 7.04 26.12
C GLU A 269 -1.19 7.41 27.15
N SER A 270 -0.22 8.25 26.78
CA SER A 270 0.93 8.55 27.64
C SER A 270 1.38 10.01 27.62
N PHE A 271 1.97 10.42 28.73
CA PHE A 271 2.76 11.62 28.83
C PHE A 271 4.10 11.42 28.11
N THR A 272 4.29 12.09 26.99
CA THR A 272 5.45 11.86 26.12
C THR A 272 6.47 13.01 26.23
N VAL A 273 7.73 12.66 26.51
CA VAL A 273 8.87 13.57 26.48
C VAL A 273 9.78 13.15 25.35
N ALA A 274 9.70 13.84 24.21
CA ALA A 274 10.42 13.46 23.00
C ALA A 274 10.67 14.65 22.07
N ASP A 275 11.54 14.45 21.09
CA ASP A 275 11.81 15.44 20.05
C ASP A 275 10.63 15.53 19.06
N GLY A 276 9.99 16.70 18.96
CA GLY A 276 8.84 16.91 18.09
C GLY A 276 9.10 16.67 16.59
N ASP A 277 10.34 16.83 16.12
CA ASP A 277 10.72 16.56 14.72
C ASP A 277 10.75 15.06 14.41
N LEU A 278 10.81 14.19 15.42
CA LEU A 278 10.64 12.75 15.22
C LEU A 278 9.19 12.39 14.90
N LEU A 279 8.24 13.18 15.37
CA LEU A 279 6.80 12.92 15.27
C LEU A 279 6.12 13.76 14.19
N ALA A 280 6.89 14.51 13.39
CA ALA A 280 6.39 15.48 12.42
C ALA A 280 5.38 16.49 13.04
N ARG A 281 5.54 16.81 14.33
CA ARG A 281 4.64 17.72 15.06
C ARG A 281 5.13 19.17 14.96
N PRO A 282 4.21 20.15 14.83
CA PRO A 282 4.57 21.56 14.92
C PRO A 282 5.16 21.90 16.29
N GLU A 283 5.86 23.03 16.40
CA GLU A 283 6.46 23.47 17.66
C GLU A 283 5.41 23.75 18.73
N SER A 284 5.48 23.02 19.85
CA SER A 284 4.54 23.15 20.97
C SER A 284 5.13 23.98 22.10
N ALA A 285 4.32 24.86 22.69
CA ALA A 285 4.73 25.65 23.84
C ALA A 285 4.97 24.78 25.09
N LEU A 286 5.97 25.14 25.90
CA LEU A 286 6.34 24.43 27.12
C LEU A 286 5.55 24.94 28.33
N PRO A 287 5.15 24.06 29.26
CA PRO A 287 4.47 24.49 30.47
C PRO A 287 5.42 25.27 31.38
N LYS A 288 5.01 26.45 31.84
CA LYS A 288 5.81 27.28 32.78
C LYS A 288 6.19 26.51 34.04
N GLY A 289 5.36 25.57 34.50
CA GLY A 289 5.67 24.71 35.65
C GLY A 289 7.04 24.01 35.57
N LEU A 290 7.51 23.70 34.35
CA LEU A 290 8.83 23.11 34.10
C LEU A 290 9.98 23.99 34.62
N LEU A 291 9.82 25.31 34.58
CA LEU A 291 10.81 26.29 35.07
C LEU A 291 11.14 26.10 36.55
N LYS A 292 10.20 25.64 37.38
CA LYS A 292 10.47 25.35 38.81
C LYS A 292 11.51 24.25 38.97
N HIS A 293 11.43 23.20 38.14
CA HIS A 293 12.39 22.09 38.18
C HIS A 293 13.74 22.52 37.60
N TRP A 294 13.74 23.32 36.54
CA TRP A 294 14.96 23.91 36.01
C TRP A 294 15.68 24.82 37.02
N LEU A 295 14.94 25.66 37.77
CA LEU A 295 15.51 26.49 38.84
C LEU A 295 16.14 25.65 39.96
N LYS A 296 15.55 24.50 40.33
CA LYS A 296 16.14 23.56 41.29
C LYS A 296 17.49 23.02 40.80
N ILE A 297 17.64 22.80 39.48
CA ILE A 297 18.89 22.30 38.88
C ILE A 297 19.99 23.36 38.91
N ILE A 298 19.66 24.60 38.52
CA ILE A 298 20.65 25.70 38.49
C ILE A 298 20.99 26.21 39.89
N HIS A 299 20.07 26.09 40.84
CA HIS A 299 20.23 26.58 42.21
C HIS A 299 19.94 25.49 43.26
N PRO A 300 20.77 24.44 43.34
CA PRO A 300 20.51 23.27 44.19
C PRO A 300 20.52 23.57 45.70
N ARG A 301 21.08 24.72 46.12
CA ARG A 301 21.16 25.13 47.53
C ARG A 301 20.01 26.04 47.98
N LEU A 302 19.14 26.47 47.08
CA LEU A 302 18.01 27.34 47.44
C LEU A 302 16.87 26.53 48.06
N ASN A 303 16.19 27.13 49.03
CA ASN A 303 14.97 26.55 49.60
C ASN A 303 13.77 26.70 48.66
N GLN A 304 12.70 25.94 48.94
CA GLN A 304 11.50 25.92 48.09
C GLN A 304 10.81 27.28 47.97
N HIS A 305 10.82 28.11 49.04
CA HIS A 305 10.21 29.43 49.04
C HIS A 305 10.93 30.39 48.10
N SER A 306 12.26 30.45 48.18
CA SER A 306 13.09 31.27 47.28
C SER A 306 13.02 30.81 45.83
N ILE A 307 12.83 29.50 45.58
CA ILE A 307 12.61 28.98 44.22
C ILE A 307 11.25 29.46 43.68
N ASN A 308 10.20 29.41 44.49
CA ASN A 308 8.89 29.92 44.09
C ASN A 308 8.91 31.43 43.81
N GLU A 309 9.56 32.23 44.66
CA GLU A 309 9.71 33.67 44.45
C GLU A 309 10.44 33.98 43.12
N ARG A 310 11.51 33.23 42.82
CA ARG A 310 12.24 33.35 41.54
C ARG A 310 11.42 32.88 40.35
N PHE A 311 10.60 31.84 40.52
CA PHE A 311 9.71 31.35 39.49
C PHE A 311 8.64 32.39 39.12
N GLU A 312 8.02 33.05 40.11
CA GLU A 312 7.03 34.11 39.87
C GLU A 312 7.67 35.31 39.15
N ARG A 313 8.88 35.71 39.55
CA ARG A 313 9.64 36.76 38.84
C ARG A 313 9.97 36.35 37.41
N LEU A 314 10.51 35.16 37.21
CA LEU A 314 10.87 34.65 35.89
C LEU A 314 9.65 34.51 34.97
N SER A 315 8.50 34.10 35.51
CA SER A 315 7.26 34.02 34.73
C SER A 315 6.80 35.39 34.25
N LYS A 316 6.88 36.43 35.09
CA LYS A 316 6.61 37.83 34.69
C LYS A 316 7.64 38.36 33.69
N ASP A 317 8.91 38.00 33.87
CA ASP A 317 9.98 38.38 32.94
C ASP A 317 9.76 37.78 31.53
N ILE A 318 9.29 36.53 31.45
CA ILE A 318 8.93 35.88 30.19
C ILE A 318 7.73 36.58 29.54
N ASP A 319 6.68 36.88 30.31
CA ASP A 319 5.48 37.54 29.80
C ASP A 319 5.76 38.97 29.30
N SER A 320 6.71 39.66 29.92
CA SER A 320 7.17 41.01 29.54
C SER A 320 8.33 41.00 28.55
N SER A 321 8.80 39.83 28.09
CA SER A 321 9.97 39.67 27.22
C SER A 321 11.22 40.41 27.74
N SER A 322 11.41 40.43 29.06
CA SER A 322 12.49 41.19 29.70
C SER A 322 13.85 40.50 29.54
N SER A 323 14.87 41.27 29.16
CA SER A 323 16.25 40.76 29.01
C SER A 323 17.04 40.96 30.29
N ASN A 324 17.26 39.88 31.03
CA ASN A 324 18.04 39.87 32.26
C ASN A 324 18.99 38.66 32.32
N ALA A 325 19.78 38.52 33.39
CA ALA A 325 20.76 37.45 33.49
C ALA A 325 20.12 36.04 33.58
N LEU A 326 18.93 35.92 34.17
CA LEU A 326 18.20 34.65 34.29
C LEU A 326 17.50 34.27 32.99
N THR A 327 16.86 35.21 32.29
CA THR A 327 16.24 34.94 30.98
C THR A 327 17.27 34.59 29.90
N ARG A 328 18.47 35.20 29.93
CA ARG A 328 19.59 34.77 29.08
C ARG A 328 20.08 33.36 29.39
N LYS A 329 20.15 32.98 30.68
CA LYS A 329 20.48 31.59 31.06
C LYS A 329 19.40 30.61 30.62
N LEU A 330 18.13 31.01 30.71
CA LEU A 330 17.00 30.22 30.23
C LEU A 330 17.10 29.96 28.73
N LEU A 331 17.39 30.99 27.92
CA LEU A 331 17.57 30.87 26.47
C LEU A 331 18.68 29.89 26.09
N ASN A 332 19.73 29.75 26.90
CA ASN A 332 20.79 28.77 26.64
C ASN A 332 20.33 27.31 26.83
N ASP A 333 19.36 27.06 27.72
CA ASP A 333 18.85 25.72 28.00
C ASP A 333 17.54 25.40 27.23
N PHE A 334 16.78 26.44 26.85
CA PHE A 334 15.50 26.40 26.11
C PHE A 334 15.48 27.43 24.96
N PRO A 335 16.33 27.27 23.93
CA PRO A 335 16.45 28.25 22.86
C PRO A 335 15.16 28.34 22.04
N GLY A 336 14.65 29.56 21.84
CA GLY A 336 13.50 29.84 20.96
C GLY A 336 12.13 29.36 21.46
N ARG A 337 12.04 28.82 22.68
CA ARG A 337 10.81 28.19 23.18
C ARG A 337 9.77 29.19 23.67
N VAL A 338 8.51 28.93 23.31
CA VAL A 338 7.32 29.63 23.82
C VAL A 338 6.81 28.93 25.09
N TRP A 339 6.24 29.70 26.02
CA TRP A 339 5.80 29.21 27.32
C TRP A 339 4.29 29.40 27.52
N GLN A 340 3.64 28.45 28.18
CA GLN A 340 2.21 28.51 28.50
C GLN A 340 1.91 28.07 29.93
N ASN A 341 0.74 28.46 30.45
CA ASN A 341 0.31 28.09 31.81
C ASN A 341 -0.39 26.72 31.86
N GLN A 342 -0.93 26.24 30.74
CA GLN A 342 -1.68 25.00 30.68
C GLN A 342 -0.76 23.78 30.74
N LYS A 343 -1.21 22.73 31.43
CA LYS A 343 -0.55 21.41 31.42
C LYS A 343 -0.65 20.82 30.01
N THR A 344 0.42 20.18 29.55
CA THR A 344 0.46 19.44 28.29
C THR A 344 0.76 17.98 28.56
N LYS A 345 0.27 17.06 27.74
CA LYS A 345 0.70 15.65 27.75
C LYS A 345 1.97 15.40 26.93
N PHE A 346 2.45 16.40 26.20
CA PHE A 346 3.65 16.32 25.39
C PHE A 346 4.63 17.41 25.81
N ILE A 347 5.89 17.02 26.04
CA ILE A 347 7.02 17.94 26.19
C ILE A 347 7.93 17.76 24.99
N ASP A 348 7.95 18.78 24.16
CA ASP A 348 8.85 18.86 23.02
C ASP A 348 10.29 19.13 23.49
N THR A 349 11.20 18.21 23.17
CA THR A 349 12.61 18.32 23.55
C THR A 349 13.51 18.89 22.46
N ARG A 350 12.98 19.32 21.30
CA ARG A 350 13.77 20.01 20.25
C ARG A 350 14.65 21.11 20.84
N SER A 351 15.91 21.11 20.41
CA SER A 351 16.90 22.11 20.80
C SER A 351 17.17 22.28 22.31
N LEU A 352 16.59 21.45 23.20
CA LEU A 352 16.82 21.55 24.63
C LEU A 352 18.24 21.08 25.00
N SER A 353 18.88 21.80 25.92
CA SER A 353 20.13 21.37 26.52
C SER A 353 19.92 20.16 27.44
N GLN A 354 21.00 19.51 27.87
CA GLN A 354 20.94 18.41 28.85
C GLN A 354 20.21 18.83 30.14
N ARG A 355 20.45 20.06 30.63
CA ARG A 355 19.76 20.57 31.82
C ARG A 355 18.27 20.81 31.56
N GLY A 356 17.91 21.24 30.35
CA GLY A 356 16.52 21.36 29.91
C GLY A 356 15.81 20.00 29.87
N GLY A 357 16.46 18.99 29.30
CA GLY A 357 15.97 17.60 29.29
C GLY A 357 15.80 17.00 30.69
N GLU A 358 16.76 17.22 31.58
CA GLU A 358 16.64 16.81 32.98
C GLU A 358 15.48 17.51 33.70
N ALA A 359 15.25 18.80 33.43
CA ALA A 359 14.12 19.53 34.00
C ALA A 359 12.78 18.99 33.49
N ALA A 360 12.70 18.68 32.18
CA ALA A 360 11.52 18.08 31.56
C ALA A 360 11.17 16.73 32.19
N LEU A 361 12.16 15.84 32.39
CA LEU A 361 11.92 14.54 33.03
C LEU A 361 11.50 14.69 34.50
N ARG A 362 12.15 15.56 35.27
CA ARG A 362 11.74 15.84 36.67
C ARG A 362 10.31 16.38 36.75
N TYR A 363 9.93 17.26 35.81
CA TYR A 363 8.56 17.77 35.71
C TYR A 363 7.58 16.65 35.36
N ALA A 364 7.88 15.80 34.38
CA ALA A 364 7.04 14.68 33.98
C ALA A 364 6.77 13.72 35.16
N ILE A 365 7.81 13.33 35.91
CA ILE A 365 7.69 12.45 37.08
C ILE A 365 6.87 13.09 38.20
N GLU A 366 7.01 14.40 38.44
CA GLU A 366 6.30 15.08 39.53
C GLU A 366 4.85 15.46 39.19
N VAL A 367 4.52 15.68 37.91
CA VAL A 367 3.22 16.27 37.51
C VAL A 367 2.31 15.31 36.76
N SER A 368 2.85 14.31 36.05
CA SER A 368 2.04 13.38 35.26
C SER A 368 1.32 12.37 36.17
N GLU A 369 0.02 12.19 35.98
CA GLU A 369 -0.71 11.03 36.53
C GLU A 369 -0.72 9.87 35.53
N ASP A 370 -0.55 10.19 34.25
CA ASP A 370 -0.46 9.23 33.15
C ASP A 370 0.90 8.52 33.15
N SER A 371 0.92 7.38 32.48
CA SER A 371 2.15 6.70 32.09
C SER A 371 3.08 7.57 31.26
N ILE A 372 4.39 7.36 31.35
CA ILE A 372 5.41 8.23 30.77
C ILE A 372 6.24 7.49 29.73
N VAL A 373 6.41 8.13 28.58
CA VAL A 373 7.31 7.74 27.49
C VAL A 373 8.42 8.77 27.37
N LEU A 374 9.66 8.32 27.40
CA LEU A 374 10.84 9.19 27.40
C LEU A 374 11.80 8.82 26.28
N ASP A 375 12.09 9.77 25.40
CA ASP A 375 13.24 9.72 24.50
C ASP A 375 14.43 10.47 25.11
N TRP A 376 15.40 9.71 25.63
CA TRP A 376 16.60 10.27 26.25
C TRP A 376 17.77 10.25 25.26
N ARG A 377 18.14 11.44 24.79
CA ARG A 377 19.24 11.64 23.81
C ARG A 377 20.53 12.23 24.39
N TRP A 378 20.51 12.61 25.68
CA TRP A 378 21.67 13.21 26.33
C TRP A 378 22.52 12.15 27.05
N ASN A 379 23.66 12.58 27.59
CA ASN A 379 24.50 11.72 28.43
C ASN A 379 23.71 11.15 29.62
N GLU A 380 24.06 9.94 30.05
CA GLU A 380 23.36 9.24 31.12
C GLU A 380 23.46 9.98 32.46
N ASN A 381 22.31 10.39 32.99
CA ASN A 381 22.18 10.74 34.40
C ASN A 381 21.62 9.52 35.14
N VAL A 382 22.52 8.65 35.59
CA VAL A 382 22.21 7.33 36.16
C VAL A 382 21.22 7.43 37.32
N GLU A 383 21.35 8.44 38.19
CA GLU A 383 20.44 8.63 39.33
C GLU A 383 19.01 8.95 38.88
N LEU A 384 18.85 9.89 37.94
CA LEU A 384 17.55 10.31 37.44
C LEU A 384 16.88 9.22 36.60
N LEU A 385 17.65 8.53 35.73
CA LEU A 385 17.14 7.44 34.91
C LEU A 385 16.78 6.20 35.73
N ASN A 386 17.53 5.89 36.81
CA ASN A 386 17.16 4.82 37.74
C ASN A 386 15.90 5.17 38.53
N ARG A 387 15.76 6.43 38.96
CA ARG A 387 14.53 6.92 39.59
C ARG A 387 13.34 6.78 38.65
N PHE A 388 13.50 7.16 37.37
CA PHE A 388 12.45 6.98 36.36
C PHE A 388 12.14 5.49 36.14
N SER A 389 13.16 4.65 35.95
CA SER A 389 13.00 3.21 35.71
C SER A 389 12.32 2.46 36.87
N SER A 390 12.41 3.00 38.09
CA SER A 390 11.75 2.44 39.28
C SER A 390 10.34 2.98 39.50
N ASP A 391 9.92 3.98 38.71
CA ASP A 391 8.57 4.55 38.76
C ASP A 391 7.59 3.63 38.04
N THR A 392 6.44 3.35 38.65
CA THR A 392 5.41 2.48 38.05
C THR A 392 4.81 3.06 36.78
N ARG A 393 4.94 4.39 36.58
CA ARG A 393 4.50 5.08 35.35
C ARG A 393 5.51 4.98 34.21
N CYS A 394 6.72 4.47 34.44
CA CYS A 394 7.70 4.28 33.37
C CYS A 394 7.21 3.20 32.40
N LYS A 395 6.77 3.60 31.21
CA LYS A 395 6.36 2.67 30.14
C LYS A 395 7.50 2.41 29.18
N LEU A 396 8.12 3.46 28.67
CA LEU A 396 9.18 3.37 27.68
C LEU A 396 10.29 4.37 27.98
N LEU A 397 11.53 3.87 28.04
CA LEU A 397 12.75 4.65 28.02
C LEU A 397 13.51 4.31 26.75
N ILE A 398 13.65 5.27 25.84
CA ILE A 398 14.48 5.13 24.63
C ILE A 398 15.84 5.75 24.93
N SER A 399 16.90 4.94 24.89
CA SER A 399 18.28 5.43 25.05
C SER A 399 19.28 4.41 24.54
N GLU A 400 20.42 4.87 24.02
CA GLU A 400 21.51 3.98 23.56
C GLU A 400 22.32 3.35 24.72
N SER A 401 22.05 3.85 25.93
CA SER A 401 22.52 3.38 27.22
C SER A 401 22.40 1.87 27.41
N THR A 402 23.29 1.28 28.23
CA THR A 402 23.30 -0.18 28.49
C THR A 402 22.81 -0.61 29.87
N GLN A 403 22.60 0.32 30.81
CA GLN A 403 22.35 -0.02 32.21
C GLN A 403 21.04 0.57 32.72
N THR A 404 19.97 -0.22 32.67
CA THR A 404 18.71 0.08 33.35
C THR A 404 18.21 -1.18 34.05
N ASN A 405 17.38 -1.01 35.09
CA ASN A 405 16.78 -2.11 35.84
C ASN A 405 15.40 -2.51 35.29
N LEU A 406 15.06 -2.11 34.05
CA LEU A 406 13.77 -2.42 33.46
C LEU A 406 13.71 -3.90 33.05
N PRO A 407 12.56 -4.57 33.25
CA PRO A 407 12.42 -6.00 33.01
C PRO A 407 12.46 -6.38 31.52
N PHE A 408 12.10 -5.45 30.65
CA PHE A 408 12.02 -5.67 29.20
C PHE A 408 13.02 -4.78 28.47
N ILE A 409 13.76 -5.38 27.53
CA ILE A 409 14.71 -4.64 26.69
C ILE A 409 14.32 -4.82 25.23
N LEU A 410 14.06 -3.73 24.54
CA LEU A 410 13.74 -3.73 23.12
C LEU A 410 14.97 -3.33 22.32
N THR A 411 15.33 -4.14 21.33
CA THR A 411 16.46 -3.88 20.43
C THR A 411 16.00 -3.86 18.98
N SER A 412 16.51 -2.90 18.21
CA SER A 412 16.22 -2.79 16.77
C SER A 412 16.94 -3.89 15.99
N THR A 413 16.29 -4.39 14.94
CA THR A 413 16.88 -5.32 13.97
C THR A 413 17.40 -4.56 12.75
N ASN A 414 17.86 -5.29 11.72
CA ASN A 414 18.31 -4.63 10.49
C ASN A 414 17.15 -3.99 9.71
N GLU A 415 15.92 -4.44 9.92
CA GLU A 415 14.72 -3.97 9.24
C GLU A 415 13.95 -2.97 10.11
N THR A 416 13.47 -1.89 9.51
CA THR A 416 12.68 -0.86 10.20
C THR A 416 11.35 -1.42 10.68
N GLY A 417 10.93 -1.06 11.89
CA GLY A 417 9.68 -1.56 12.48
C GLY A 417 9.75 -3.01 12.98
N LYS A 418 10.91 -3.68 12.89
CA LYS A 418 11.13 -5.01 13.46
C LYS A 418 12.11 -4.96 14.63
N PHE A 419 11.67 -5.49 15.76
CA PHE A 419 12.37 -5.44 17.04
C PHE A 419 12.50 -6.82 17.67
N LYS A 420 13.46 -6.96 18.58
CA LYS A 420 13.58 -8.10 19.49
C LYS A 420 13.32 -7.62 20.91
N LEU A 421 12.25 -8.14 21.52
CA LEU A 421 11.92 -7.92 22.92
C LEU A 421 12.59 -9.00 23.78
N GLU A 422 13.59 -8.60 24.56
CA GLU A 422 14.17 -9.44 25.61
C GLU A 422 13.25 -9.42 26.83
N ILE A 423 12.84 -10.62 27.25
CA ILE A 423 12.01 -10.91 28.41
C ILE A 423 12.92 -11.51 29.50
N PRO A 424 12.61 -11.35 30.80
CA PRO A 424 13.38 -11.96 31.87
C PRO A 424 13.66 -13.45 31.63
N GLY A 425 14.92 -13.85 31.83
CA GLY A 425 15.35 -15.22 31.57
C GLY A 425 15.97 -15.47 30.18
N ARG A 426 16.37 -14.41 29.45
CA ARG A 426 17.04 -14.46 28.13
C ARG A 426 16.14 -15.02 27.01
N LEU A 427 14.87 -14.69 27.07
CA LEU A 427 13.92 -15.03 26.01
C LEU A 427 13.78 -13.84 25.08
N TYR A 428 13.86 -14.09 23.76
CA TYR A 428 13.78 -13.04 22.75
C TYR A 428 12.53 -13.23 21.90
N LEU A 429 11.53 -12.38 22.09
CA LEU A 429 10.32 -12.36 21.30
C LEU A 429 10.49 -11.40 20.11
N PRO A 430 10.34 -11.85 18.85
CA PRO A 430 10.29 -10.94 17.71
C PRO A 430 9.01 -10.10 17.78
N ILE A 431 9.14 -8.79 17.59
CA ILE A 431 8.02 -7.85 17.54
C ILE A 431 8.06 -7.08 16.24
N SER A 432 6.93 -7.00 15.55
CA SER A 432 6.71 -6.08 14.43
C SER A 432 5.77 -4.97 14.85
N ILE A 433 6.16 -3.73 14.58
CA ILE A 433 5.30 -2.56 14.62
C ILE A 433 4.97 -2.24 13.18
N GLN A 434 3.71 -2.45 12.80
CA GLN A 434 3.23 -1.99 11.51
C GLN A 434 3.04 -0.47 11.61
N GLN A 435 3.51 0.27 10.61
CA GLN A 435 2.96 1.59 10.37
C GLN A 435 1.53 1.34 9.90
N ASP A 436 0.56 1.46 10.80
CA ASP A 436 -0.77 1.88 10.36
C ASP A 436 -0.57 3.32 9.87
N GLU A 437 -0.12 3.45 8.63
CA GLU A 437 -0.16 4.71 7.93
C GLU A 437 -1.64 5.05 7.81
N SER A 438 -2.10 5.92 8.70
CA SER A 438 -3.44 6.48 8.63
C SER A 438 -3.52 7.39 7.42
N VAL A 439 -4.71 7.48 6.83
CA VAL A 439 -4.92 8.39 5.71
C VAL A 439 -4.58 9.83 6.17
N PRO A 440 -3.70 10.56 5.47
CA PRO A 440 -3.42 11.96 5.80
C PRO A 440 -4.69 12.81 5.78
N GLU A 441 -4.84 13.73 6.74
CA GLU A 441 -6.06 14.57 6.86
C GLU A 441 -6.39 15.38 5.59
N ASP A 442 -5.35 15.76 4.81
CA ASP A 442 -5.50 16.53 3.57
C ASP A 442 -5.64 15.65 2.31
N TRP A 443 -5.67 14.33 2.44
CA TRP A 443 -5.70 13.43 1.29
C TRP A 443 -7.08 13.40 0.62
N LYS A 444 -7.10 13.44 -0.72
CA LYS A 444 -8.31 13.35 -1.52
C LYS A 444 -8.23 12.14 -2.45
N ALA A 445 -9.32 11.39 -2.50
CA ALA A 445 -9.44 10.26 -3.41
C ALA A 445 -9.41 10.72 -4.88
N PRO A 446 -8.66 10.03 -5.75
CA PRO A 446 -8.66 10.32 -7.19
C PRO A 446 -10.06 10.04 -7.77
N LYS A 447 -10.51 10.89 -8.70
CA LYS A 447 -11.80 10.72 -9.39
C LYS A 447 -11.68 10.03 -10.74
N SER A 448 -10.49 10.04 -11.31
CA SER A 448 -10.20 9.45 -12.61
C SER A 448 -8.81 8.80 -12.64
N PRO A 449 -8.55 7.88 -13.58
CA PRO A 449 -7.24 7.23 -13.71
C PRO A 449 -6.07 8.19 -13.92
N SER A 450 -6.28 9.38 -14.49
CA SER A 450 -5.23 10.37 -14.74
C SER A 450 -4.77 11.10 -13.47
N GLU A 451 -5.61 11.17 -12.44
CA GLU A 451 -5.28 11.73 -11.13
C GLU A 451 -4.57 10.72 -10.22
N LEU A 452 -4.48 9.44 -10.63
CA LEU A 452 -3.94 8.37 -9.81
C LEU A 452 -2.41 8.51 -9.64
N VAL A 453 -1.98 8.73 -8.40
CA VAL A 453 -0.56 8.73 -8.01
C VAL A 453 -0.26 7.44 -7.26
N ARG A 454 0.67 6.64 -7.78
CA ARG A 454 1.09 5.37 -7.17
C ARG A 454 2.16 5.59 -6.10
N GLY A 455 2.06 4.86 -4.99
CA GLY A 455 3.11 4.78 -3.98
C GLY A 455 4.20 3.74 -4.30
N ASN A 456 5.05 3.47 -3.30
CA ASN A 456 6.20 2.55 -3.41
C ASN A 456 6.02 1.23 -2.62
N SER A 457 4.79 0.92 -2.17
CA SER A 457 4.54 -0.24 -1.31
C SER A 457 4.16 -1.47 -2.13
N ASN A 458 4.67 -2.65 -1.77
CA ASN A 458 4.27 -3.92 -2.41
C ASN A 458 3.20 -4.68 -1.61
N THR A 459 3.03 -4.34 -0.33
CA THR A 459 2.10 -4.99 0.59
C THR A 459 1.42 -3.94 1.44
N ILE A 460 0.11 -4.08 1.61
CA ILE A 460 -0.75 -3.20 2.40
C ILE A 460 -1.61 -4.04 3.34
N SER A 461 -1.99 -3.47 4.49
CA SER A 461 -2.93 -4.08 5.43
C SER A 461 -4.36 -4.08 4.86
N ASN A 462 -5.28 -4.82 5.48
CA ASN A 462 -6.70 -4.74 5.13
C ASN A 462 -7.25 -3.34 5.46
N ALA A 463 -8.28 -2.91 4.74
CA ALA A 463 -8.88 -1.60 4.94
C ALA A 463 -10.00 -1.65 5.98
N ASP A 464 -10.11 -0.60 6.78
CA ASP A 464 -11.17 -0.45 7.79
C ASP A 464 -12.39 0.33 7.26
N ASN A 465 -12.18 1.18 6.26
CA ASN A 465 -13.23 1.97 5.61
C ASN A 465 -12.90 2.25 4.13
N GLU A 466 -13.86 2.81 3.39
CA GLU A 466 -13.72 3.06 1.94
C GLU A 466 -12.58 4.02 1.59
N LEU A 467 -12.39 5.06 2.39
CA LEU A 467 -11.37 6.10 2.17
C LEU A 467 -9.97 5.52 2.42
N ASP A 468 -9.84 4.71 3.48
CA ASP A 468 -8.64 3.93 3.80
C ASP A 468 -8.34 2.88 2.72
N ALA A 469 -9.36 2.17 2.21
CA ALA A 469 -9.21 1.22 1.12
C ALA A 469 -8.67 1.89 -0.15
N MET A 470 -9.21 3.07 -0.48
CA MET A 470 -8.80 3.86 -1.63
C MET A 470 -7.34 4.33 -1.49
N TRP A 471 -6.99 4.85 -0.31
CA TRP A 471 -5.65 5.33 -0.01
C TRP A 471 -4.62 4.19 -0.06
N LYS A 472 -4.92 3.05 0.59
CA LYS A 472 -4.07 1.85 0.55
C LYS A 472 -3.89 1.30 -0.87
N ALA A 473 -4.94 1.26 -1.68
CA ALA A 473 -4.85 0.83 -3.07
C ALA A 473 -3.95 1.75 -3.92
N CYS A 474 -3.95 3.06 -3.65
CA CYS A 474 -3.06 4.02 -4.31
C CYS A 474 -1.59 3.84 -3.89
N MET A 475 -1.32 3.42 -2.65
CA MET A 475 0.05 3.22 -2.16
C MET A 475 0.79 2.04 -2.79
N LEU A 476 0.06 1.13 -3.45
CA LEU A 476 0.66 -0.01 -4.15
C LEU A 476 1.49 0.42 -5.37
N GLN A 477 2.74 -0.02 -5.44
CA GLN A 477 3.63 0.20 -6.58
C GLN A 477 3.22 -0.65 -7.79
N SER A 478 3.01 -1.95 -7.54
CA SER A 478 2.41 -2.91 -8.47
C SER A 478 1.20 -3.52 -7.80
N GLY A 479 0.11 -3.74 -8.55
CA GLY A 479 -1.14 -4.28 -8.00
C GLY A 479 -0.95 -5.57 -7.21
N ASN A 480 -1.82 -5.80 -6.23
CA ASN A 480 -1.85 -6.95 -5.34
C ASN A 480 -3.21 -7.66 -5.46
N ASP A 481 -3.26 -8.71 -6.28
CA ASP A 481 -4.51 -9.41 -6.60
C ASP A 481 -5.15 -10.11 -5.39
N VAL A 482 -4.32 -10.63 -4.46
CA VAL A 482 -4.82 -11.27 -3.23
C VAL A 482 -5.53 -10.26 -2.35
N TRP A 483 -5.00 -9.03 -2.25
CA TRP A 483 -5.65 -7.96 -1.50
C TRP A 483 -6.91 -7.47 -2.21
N ALA A 484 -6.84 -7.30 -3.54
CA ALA A 484 -7.98 -6.87 -4.36
C ALA A 484 -9.15 -7.86 -4.28
N ASP A 485 -8.90 -9.16 -4.33
CA ASP A 485 -9.94 -10.20 -4.22
C ASP A 485 -10.70 -10.15 -2.88
N ARG A 486 -10.01 -9.78 -1.78
CA ARG A 486 -10.66 -9.67 -0.46
C ARG A 486 -11.63 -8.49 -0.37
N HIS A 487 -11.30 -7.38 -1.02
CA HIS A 487 -12.06 -6.13 -0.93
C HIS A 487 -12.99 -5.91 -2.14
N GLU A 488 -13.03 -6.85 -3.10
CA GLU A 488 -13.82 -6.76 -4.34
C GLU A 488 -15.31 -6.45 -4.08
N LYS A 489 -15.88 -7.06 -3.04
CA LYS A 489 -17.31 -6.93 -2.73
C LYS A 489 -17.65 -5.65 -1.95
N GLU A 490 -16.77 -5.22 -1.06
CA GLU A 490 -17.01 -4.09 -0.15
C GLU A 490 -16.57 -2.77 -0.77
N TYR A 491 -15.42 -2.77 -1.48
CA TYR A 491 -14.82 -1.59 -2.09
C TYR A 491 -14.40 -1.87 -3.54
N PRO A 492 -15.35 -1.97 -4.49
CA PRO A 492 -15.08 -2.36 -5.88
C PRO A 492 -14.02 -1.48 -6.56
N LEU A 493 -14.11 -0.15 -6.41
CA LEU A 493 -13.16 0.78 -7.02
C LEU A 493 -11.74 0.65 -6.43
N ALA A 494 -11.61 0.51 -5.11
CA ALA A 494 -10.31 0.28 -4.47
C ALA A 494 -9.69 -1.05 -4.93
N SER A 495 -10.52 -2.10 -5.05
CA SER A 495 -10.07 -3.39 -5.59
C SER A 495 -9.58 -3.28 -7.04
N TRP A 496 -10.26 -2.49 -7.88
CA TRP A 496 -9.87 -2.22 -9.26
C TRP A 496 -8.50 -1.55 -9.34
N ILE A 497 -8.30 -0.48 -8.55
CA ILE A 497 -7.02 0.22 -8.48
C ILE A 497 -5.90 -0.69 -7.98
N ALA A 498 -6.18 -1.59 -7.03
CA ALA A 498 -5.22 -2.54 -6.49
C ALA A 498 -4.93 -3.74 -7.42
N THR A 499 -5.62 -3.89 -8.55
CA THR A 499 -5.45 -5.06 -9.43
C THR A 499 -4.17 -5.00 -10.26
N SER A 500 -3.51 -6.14 -10.48
CA SER A 500 -2.36 -6.21 -11.38
C SER A 500 -2.78 -6.11 -12.85
N LYS A 501 -1.87 -5.68 -13.73
CA LYS A 501 -2.17 -5.52 -15.18
C LYS A 501 -2.67 -6.81 -15.83
N GLU A 502 -2.19 -7.96 -15.39
CA GLU A 502 -2.53 -9.28 -15.95
C GLU A 502 -3.99 -9.66 -15.66
N ASN A 503 -4.51 -9.28 -14.49
CA ASN A 503 -5.83 -9.67 -14.01
C ASN A 503 -6.90 -8.58 -14.16
N GLN A 504 -6.56 -7.43 -14.74
CA GLN A 504 -7.51 -6.33 -14.98
C GLN A 504 -8.73 -6.78 -15.80
N VAL A 505 -8.55 -7.45 -16.93
CA VAL A 505 -9.71 -7.88 -17.76
C VAL A 505 -10.63 -8.82 -16.98
N ALA A 506 -10.05 -9.80 -16.28
CA ALA A 506 -10.82 -10.77 -15.49
C ALA A 506 -11.58 -10.11 -14.33
N ARG A 507 -11.03 -9.07 -13.70
CA ARG A 507 -11.73 -8.33 -12.64
C ARG A 507 -12.78 -7.39 -13.21
N TRP A 508 -12.53 -6.71 -14.32
CA TRP A 508 -13.50 -5.82 -14.95
C TRP A 508 -14.80 -6.56 -15.27
N ARG A 509 -14.75 -7.78 -15.79
CA ARG A 509 -15.94 -8.61 -16.02
C ARG A 509 -16.78 -8.88 -14.76
N ARG A 510 -16.14 -8.90 -13.58
CA ARG A 510 -16.80 -9.20 -12.30
C ARG A 510 -17.41 -7.95 -11.67
N ILE A 511 -16.73 -6.80 -11.73
CA ILE A 511 -17.11 -5.59 -10.99
C ILE A 511 -17.32 -4.34 -11.85
N GLY A 512 -17.08 -4.38 -13.15
CA GLY A 512 -17.14 -3.23 -14.05
C GLY A 512 -18.51 -2.53 -14.03
N ASN A 513 -19.59 -3.29 -13.87
CA ASN A 513 -20.96 -2.74 -13.75
C ASN A 513 -21.22 -1.97 -12.45
N GLN A 514 -20.31 -2.05 -11.47
CA GLN A 514 -20.40 -1.36 -10.17
C GLN A 514 -19.44 -0.16 -10.10
N ILE A 515 -18.64 0.06 -11.13
CA ILE A 515 -17.61 1.10 -11.17
C ILE A 515 -17.97 2.09 -12.28
N ASP A 516 -17.64 3.36 -12.07
CA ASP A 516 -17.78 4.37 -13.12
C ASP A 516 -16.92 3.97 -14.35
N PRO A 517 -17.50 3.91 -15.58
CA PRO A 517 -16.80 3.53 -16.81
C PRO A 517 -15.51 4.31 -17.08
N VAL A 518 -15.37 5.54 -16.56
CA VAL A 518 -14.12 6.33 -16.67
C VAL A 518 -12.91 5.56 -16.15
N TRP A 519 -13.09 4.66 -15.18
CA TRP A 519 -12.02 3.84 -14.62
C TRP A 519 -11.54 2.70 -15.52
N ALA A 520 -12.27 2.36 -16.59
CA ALA A 520 -11.80 1.43 -17.61
C ALA A 520 -10.50 1.90 -18.25
N GLY A 521 -10.28 3.22 -18.31
CA GLY A 521 -9.05 3.85 -18.81
C GLY A 521 -7.78 3.52 -18.02
N LEU A 522 -7.89 2.88 -16.84
CA LEU A 522 -6.73 2.35 -16.11
C LEU A 522 -6.11 1.13 -16.81
N ALA A 523 -6.91 0.39 -17.58
CA ALA A 523 -6.50 -0.81 -18.30
C ALA A 523 -6.31 -0.51 -19.80
N ASP A 524 -5.57 -1.39 -20.48
CA ASP A 524 -5.47 -1.36 -21.93
C ASP A 524 -6.75 -1.93 -22.56
N MET A 525 -7.62 -1.04 -23.04
CA MET A 525 -8.89 -1.38 -23.70
C MET A 525 -8.71 -2.29 -24.92
N THR A 526 -7.52 -2.34 -25.54
CA THR A 526 -7.26 -3.21 -26.69
C THR A 526 -7.20 -4.70 -26.34
N ILE A 527 -7.16 -5.05 -25.05
CA ILE A 527 -7.10 -6.44 -24.55
C ILE A 527 -8.50 -6.98 -24.21
N PHE A 528 -9.49 -6.10 -24.04
CA PHE A 528 -10.86 -6.47 -23.71
C PHE A 528 -11.47 -7.31 -24.83
N ASP A 529 -12.40 -8.22 -24.52
CA ASP A 529 -13.12 -8.92 -25.57
C ASP A 529 -14.13 -7.99 -26.28
N ASP A 530 -14.79 -8.50 -27.32
CA ASP A 530 -15.66 -7.67 -28.15
C ASP A 530 -16.98 -7.31 -27.44
N ASP A 531 -17.43 -8.15 -26.51
CA ASP A 531 -18.69 -7.94 -25.77
C ASP A 531 -18.48 -6.90 -24.66
N ASP A 532 -17.43 -7.04 -23.85
CA ASP A 532 -17.03 -6.06 -22.81
C ASP A 532 -16.70 -4.68 -23.44
N LEU A 533 -16.02 -4.69 -24.59
CA LEU A 533 -15.69 -3.45 -25.31
C LEU A 533 -16.94 -2.78 -25.90
N ALA A 534 -17.91 -3.55 -26.37
CA ALA A 534 -19.16 -3.02 -26.89
C ALA A 534 -20.01 -2.36 -25.79
N ASP A 535 -20.03 -2.93 -24.59
CA ASP A 535 -20.71 -2.33 -23.44
C ASP A 535 -20.03 -1.01 -23.01
N LEU A 536 -18.69 -0.97 -23.00
CA LEU A 536 -17.92 0.26 -22.76
C LEU A 536 -18.16 1.32 -23.85
N ALA A 537 -18.27 0.91 -25.10
CA ALA A 537 -18.46 1.79 -26.25
C ALA A 537 -19.79 2.56 -26.25
N LEU A 538 -20.76 2.15 -25.42
CA LEU A 538 -22.00 2.91 -25.21
C LEU A 538 -21.77 4.23 -24.48
N VAL A 539 -20.68 4.35 -23.72
CA VAL A 539 -20.36 5.50 -22.87
C VAL A 539 -19.01 6.15 -23.24
N ASP A 540 -18.07 5.37 -23.80
CA ASP A 540 -16.72 5.82 -24.17
C ASP A 540 -16.48 5.74 -25.69
N ASP A 541 -16.27 6.91 -26.32
CA ASP A 541 -16.01 7.03 -27.75
C ASP A 541 -14.67 6.41 -28.20
N LYS A 542 -13.68 6.35 -27.30
CA LYS A 542 -12.40 5.67 -27.56
C LYS A 542 -12.61 4.16 -27.66
N ALA A 543 -13.43 3.59 -26.79
CA ALA A 543 -13.80 2.18 -26.86
C ALA A 543 -14.54 1.88 -28.17
N LEU A 544 -15.48 2.76 -28.59
CA LEU A 544 -16.16 2.65 -29.88
C LEU A 544 -15.19 2.70 -31.07
N SER A 545 -14.19 3.59 -31.02
CA SER A 545 -13.17 3.71 -32.06
C SER A 545 -12.31 2.44 -32.19
N ILE A 546 -11.94 1.82 -31.07
CA ILE A 546 -11.21 0.53 -31.04
C ILE A 546 -12.10 -0.58 -31.61
N LEU A 547 -13.38 -0.60 -31.25
CA LEU A 547 -14.35 -1.58 -31.75
C LEU A 547 -14.47 -1.48 -33.27
N ILE A 548 -14.64 -0.27 -33.82
CA ILE A 548 -14.70 -0.02 -35.27
C ILE A 548 -13.45 -0.56 -35.98
N ALA A 549 -12.26 -0.27 -35.44
CA ALA A 549 -11.01 -0.77 -36.02
C ALA A 549 -10.93 -2.31 -36.02
N ARG A 550 -11.40 -2.96 -34.95
CA ARG A 550 -11.47 -4.43 -34.89
C ARG A 550 -12.42 -5.02 -35.92
N ILE A 551 -13.60 -4.43 -36.10
CA ILE A 551 -14.56 -4.88 -37.11
C ILE A 551 -13.95 -4.79 -38.51
N ARG A 552 -13.31 -3.65 -38.84
CA ARG A 552 -12.67 -3.46 -40.15
C ARG A 552 -11.54 -4.43 -40.41
N ASN A 553 -10.77 -4.80 -39.37
CA ASN A 553 -9.68 -5.77 -39.50
C ASN A 553 -10.18 -7.21 -39.68
N ASN A 554 -11.32 -7.58 -39.10
CA ASN A 554 -11.84 -8.95 -39.17
C ASN A 554 -13.38 -9.00 -39.14
N PRO A 555 -14.05 -8.62 -40.25
CA PRO A 555 -15.50 -8.42 -40.27
C PRO A 555 -16.29 -9.72 -40.06
N LEU A 556 -15.78 -10.85 -40.55
CA LEU A 556 -16.46 -12.16 -40.48
C LEU A 556 -16.63 -12.69 -39.05
N ARG A 557 -15.74 -12.31 -38.12
CA ARG A 557 -15.78 -12.75 -36.72
C ARG A 557 -17.04 -12.28 -36.01
N ILE A 558 -17.48 -11.05 -36.28
CA ILE A 558 -18.60 -10.40 -35.60
C ILE A 558 -19.92 -10.70 -36.32
N LEU A 559 -19.92 -10.71 -37.66
CA LEU A 559 -21.09 -10.99 -38.50
C LEU A 559 -21.60 -12.44 -38.38
N SER A 560 -20.79 -13.35 -37.82
CA SER A 560 -21.20 -14.73 -37.53
C SER A 560 -22.18 -14.86 -36.36
N LYS A 561 -22.32 -13.81 -35.53
CA LYS A 561 -23.21 -13.76 -34.37
C LYS A 561 -24.42 -12.86 -34.63
N THR A 562 -25.52 -13.11 -33.93
CA THR A 562 -26.65 -12.17 -33.89
C THR A 562 -26.22 -10.88 -33.20
N VAL A 563 -26.35 -9.75 -33.90
CA VAL A 563 -25.98 -8.44 -33.37
C VAL A 563 -27.11 -7.94 -32.45
N THR A 564 -26.81 -7.84 -31.16
CA THR A 564 -27.75 -7.35 -30.14
C THR A 564 -27.33 -6.03 -29.49
N ASN A 565 -26.05 -5.65 -29.60
CA ASN A 565 -25.51 -4.45 -28.96
C ASN A 565 -25.49 -3.25 -29.95
N PRO A 566 -26.05 -2.09 -29.59
CA PRO A 566 -26.09 -0.89 -30.44
C PRO A 566 -24.72 -0.35 -30.85
N ALA A 567 -23.69 -0.52 -30.01
CA ALA A 567 -22.32 -0.12 -30.35
C ALA A 567 -21.74 -0.95 -31.49
N ILE A 568 -22.04 -2.26 -31.52
CA ILE A 568 -21.64 -3.16 -32.61
C ILE A 568 -22.41 -2.78 -33.89
N ALA A 569 -23.71 -2.50 -33.78
CA ALA A 569 -24.52 -2.04 -34.91
C ALA A 569 -23.96 -0.73 -35.50
N THR A 570 -23.58 0.23 -34.64
CA THR A 570 -22.91 1.48 -35.04
C THR A 570 -21.62 1.19 -35.80
N ALA A 571 -20.78 0.30 -35.26
CA ALA A 571 -19.50 -0.03 -35.86
C ALA A 571 -19.64 -0.73 -37.23
N ILE A 572 -20.67 -1.57 -37.40
CA ILE A 572 -21.03 -2.19 -38.69
C ILE A 572 -21.50 -1.13 -39.68
N LEU A 573 -22.44 -0.27 -39.31
CA LEU A 573 -22.99 0.79 -40.18
C LEU A 573 -21.90 1.78 -40.66
N LEU A 574 -20.91 2.07 -39.82
CA LEU A 574 -19.75 2.90 -40.18
C LEU A 574 -18.70 2.17 -41.02
N SER A 575 -18.75 0.84 -41.08
CA SER A 575 -17.76 -0.01 -41.74
C SER A 575 -18.33 -0.75 -42.95
N THR A 576 -19.46 -0.30 -43.48
CA THR A 576 -20.17 -0.97 -44.58
C THR A 576 -19.34 -1.08 -45.88
N GLU A 577 -18.38 -0.19 -46.13
CA GLU A 577 -17.46 -0.30 -47.28
C GLU A 577 -16.44 -1.45 -47.13
N TRP A 578 -16.24 -1.95 -45.91
CA TRP A 578 -15.32 -3.06 -45.59
C TRP A 578 -16.05 -4.40 -45.43
N ILE A 579 -17.38 -4.41 -45.61
CA ILE A 579 -18.24 -5.56 -45.35
C ILE A 579 -19.08 -5.85 -46.60
N ASP A 580 -18.88 -7.01 -47.22
CA ASP A 580 -19.63 -7.45 -48.40
C ASP A 580 -21.01 -8.05 -48.08
N ILE A 581 -21.35 -8.19 -46.79
CA ILE A 581 -22.58 -8.83 -46.31
C ILE A 581 -23.52 -7.77 -45.76
N ASP A 582 -24.71 -7.63 -46.36
CA ASP A 582 -25.78 -6.79 -45.84
C ASP A 582 -26.34 -7.41 -44.55
N ALA A 583 -25.98 -6.85 -43.40
CA ALA A 583 -26.51 -7.21 -42.10
C ALA A 583 -27.57 -6.20 -41.66
N ASP A 584 -28.81 -6.66 -41.46
CA ASP A 584 -29.90 -5.82 -40.93
C ASP A 584 -29.69 -5.56 -39.43
N VAL A 585 -28.99 -4.47 -39.13
CA VAL A 585 -28.63 -4.03 -37.77
C VAL A 585 -29.32 -2.71 -37.37
N ILE A 586 -30.19 -2.20 -38.23
CA ILE A 586 -30.79 -0.87 -38.10
C ILE A 586 -31.66 -0.77 -36.85
N ASP A 587 -32.55 -1.74 -36.62
CA ASP A 587 -33.44 -1.73 -35.46
C ASP A 587 -32.65 -1.79 -34.14
N CYS A 588 -31.54 -2.55 -34.13
CA CYS A 588 -30.63 -2.61 -32.98
C CYS A 588 -29.97 -1.26 -32.73
N TRP A 589 -29.47 -0.60 -33.78
CA TRP A 589 -28.87 0.73 -33.68
C TRP A 589 -29.87 1.79 -33.19
N LEU A 590 -31.11 1.76 -33.68
CA LEU A 590 -32.17 2.70 -33.27
C LEU A 590 -32.50 2.63 -31.77
N THR A 591 -32.19 1.53 -31.08
CA THR A 591 -32.40 1.45 -29.62
C THR A 591 -31.47 2.38 -28.83
N ASN A 592 -30.25 2.64 -29.32
CA ASN A 592 -29.32 3.63 -28.75
C ASN A 592 -28.38 4.16 -29.85
N PRO A 593 -28.80 5.19 -30.60
CA PRO A 593 -28.04 5.69 -31.75
C PRO A 593 -26.74 6.39 -31.34
N LEU A 594 -25.59 5.76 -31.64
CA LEU A 594 -24.27 6.38 -31.46
C LEU A 594 -23.74 6.94 -32.78
N ARG A 595 -22.97 8.04 -32.71
CA ARG A 595 -22.36 8.75 -33.87
C ARG A 595 -23.34 8.96 -35.03
N VAL A 596 -24.52 9.49 -34.71
CA VAL A 596 -25.67 9.62 -35.64
C VAL A 596 -25.28 10.30 -36.95
N SER A 597 -24.62 11.46 -36.89
CA SER A 597 -24.24 12.21 -38.09
C SER A 597 -23.26 11.44 -38.99
N ASP A 598 -22.29 10.70 -38.42
CA ASP A 598 -21.35 9.90 -39.19
C ASP A 598 -22.02 8.68 -39.85
N VAL A 599 -22.89 8.00 -39.11
CA VAL A 599 -23.65 6.83 -39.59
C VAL A 599 -24.54 7.24 -40.75
N LEU A 600 -25.28 8.33 -40.61
CA LEU A 600 -26.18 8.83 -41.65
C LEU A 600 -25.40 9.31 -42.87
N ARG A 601 -24.30 10.04 -42.67
CA ARG A 601 -23.44 10.52 -43.76
C ARG A 601 -22.88 9.37 -44.61
N ARG A 602 -22.37 8.31 -43.98
CA ARG A 602 -21.75 7.18 -44.71
C ARG A 602 -22.76 6.29 -45.43
N ASN A 603 -24.01 6.24 -44.96
CA ASN A 603 -25.05 5.41 -45.56
C ASN A 603 -26.02 6.23 -46.43
N TRP A 604 -25.73 7.52 -46.66
CA TRP A 604 -26.53 8.40 -47.50
C TRP A 604 -26.50 7.91 -48.96
N GLY A 605 -27.67 7.58 -49.51
CA GLY A 605 -27.82 7.01 -50.86
C GLY A 605 -27.95 5.49 -50.94
N LYS A 606 -27.90 4.77 -49.80
CA LYS A 606 -28.23 3.33 -49.75
C LYS A 606 -29.74 3.11 -49.64
N SER A 607 -30.21 1.93 -50.03
CA SER A 607 -31.64 1.55 -50.03
C SER A 607 -32.29 1.67 -48.65
N GLU A 608 -31.53 1.46 -47.56
CA GLU A 608 -32.07 1.41 -46.19
C GLU A 608 -32.04 2.76 -45.45
N ILE A 609 -31.57 3.83 -46.08
CA ILE A 609 -31.43 5.16 -45.45
C ILE A 609 -32.76 5.68 -44.87
N GLY A 610 -33.88 5.33 -45.49
CA GLY A 610 -35.22 5.74 -45.03
C GLY A 610 -35.55 5.28 -43.61
N ARG A 611 -34.98 4.16 -43.13
CA ARG A 611 -35.15 3.68 -41.74
C ARG A 611 -34.17 4.36 -40.77
N LEU A 612 -32.93 4.60 -41.22
CA LEU A 612 -31.89 5.20 -40.38
C LEU A 612 -32.18 6.65 -40.03
N VAL A 613 -32.76 7.37 -40.98
CA VAL A 613 -33.04 8.80 -40.89
C VAL A 613 -34.03 9.15 -39.78
N ASP A 614 -34.84 8.18 -39.31
CA ASP A 614 -35.73 8.34 -38.17
C ASP A 614 -35.00 8.63 -36.84
N ALA A 615 -33.68 8.36 -36.76
CA ALA A 615 -32.87 8.67 -35.59
C ALA A 615 -32.66 10.18 -35.36
N CYS A 616 -32.83 11.02 -36.39
CA CYS A 616 -32.63 12.46 -36.27
C CYS A 616 -33.64 13.23 -37.14
N GLN A 617 -34.43 14.10 -36.49
CA GLN A 617 -35.46 14.89 -37.15
C GLN A 617 -34.91 15.76 -38.29
N HIS A 618 -33.75 16.39 -38.13
CA HIS A 618 -33.16 17.26 -39.16
C HIS A 618 -32.74 16.49 -40.42
N HIS A 619 -32.15 15.31 -40.25
CA HIS A 619 -31.84 14.41 -41.37
C HIS A 619 -33.11 13.90 -42.06
N SER A 620 -34.20 13.69 -41.30
CA SER A 620 -35.51 13.27 -41.84
C SER A 620 -36.19 14.34 -42.66
N VAL A 621 -36.13 15.57 -42.20
CA VAL A 621 -36.60 16.72 -42.96
C VAL A 621 -35.80 16.87 -44.25
N LEU A 622 -34.46 16.75 -44.21
CA LEU A 622 -33.60 16.83 -45.39
C LEU A 622 -33.90 15.71 -46.41
N PHE A 623 -34.09 14.48 -45.95
CA PHE A 623 -34.35 13.34 -46.83
C PHE A 623 -35.74 13.38 -47.48
N ASN A 624 -36.77 13.75 -46.72
CA ASN A 624 -38.16 13.70 -47.18
C ASN A 624 -38.61 14.95 -47.95
N ASN A 625 -38.04 16.11 -47.66
CA ASN A 625 -38.46 17.38 -48.26
C ASN A 625 -37.44 17.86 -49.29
N SER A 626 -37.77 17.71 -50.57
CA SER A 626 -36.93 18.19 -51.68
C SER A 626 -36.83 19.73 -51.79
N LYS A 627 -37.65 20.48 -51.05
CA LYS A 627 -37.70 21.95 -51.08
C LYS A 627 -38.00 22.52 -49.70
N ILE A 628 -36.93 22.84 -48.97
CA ILE A 628 -37.00 23.47 -47.65
C ILE A 628 -36.83 24.98 -47.84
N HIS A 629 -37.86 25.75 -47.53
CA HIS A 629 -37.84 27.22 -47.62
C HIS A 629 -38.00 27.91 -46.26
N ASP A 630 -38.25 27.15 -45.19
CA ASP A 630 -38.31 27.69 -43.84
C ASP A 630 -36.91 27.95 -43.29
N ARG A 631 -36.61 29.22 -43.02
CA ARG A 631 -35.29 29.67 -42.60
C ARG A 631 -34.83 29.03 -41.29
N ILE A 632 -35.74 28.83 -40.34
CA ILE A 632 -35.39 28.26 -39.04
C ILE A 632 -34.98 26.80 -39.21
N GLN A 633 -35.69 26.05 -40.05
CA GLN A 633 -35.33 24.67 -40.39
C GLN A 633 -34.01 24.57 -41.16
N ILE A 634 -33.77 25.48 -42.10
CA ILE A 634 -32.49 25.55 -42.84
C ILE A 634 -31.33 25.74 -41.87
N LEU A 635 -31.43 26.70 -40.95
CA LEU A 635 -30.36 26.96 -39.97
C LEU A 635 -30.15 25.77 -39.03
N ALA A 636 -31.22 25.13 -38.57
CA ALA A 636 -31.12 23.93 -37.74
C ALA A 636 -30.44 22.76 -38.47
N ILE A 637 -30.72 22.59 -39.77
CA ILE A 637 -30.04 21.59 -40.61
C ILE A 637 -28.56 21.96 -40.81
N MET A 638 -28.24 23.24 -41.04
CA MET A 638 -26.85 23.70 -41.18
C MET A 638 -26.02 23.49 -39.91
N GLU A 639 -26.65 23.55 -38.74
CA GLU A 639 -26.01 23.33 -37.44
C GLU A 639 -25.79 21.84 -37.15
N ASP A 640 -26.80 20.99 -37.37
CA ASP A 640 -26.80 19.60 -36.92
C ASP A 640 -26.42 18.56 -38.00
N VAL A 641 -26.51 18.92 -39.29
CA VAL A 641 -26.28 18.01 -40.42
C VAL A 641 -25.02 18.41 -41.17
N HIS A 642 -24.14 17.44 -41.40
CA HIS A 642 -22.88 17.67 -42.12
C HIS A 642 -23.13 18.20 -43.55
N TYR A 643 -22.38 19.23 -43.95
CA TYR A 643 -22.60 19.99 -45.19
C TYR A 643 -22.59 19.15 -46.48
N SER A 644 -21.86 18.03 -46.49
CA SER A 644 -21.83 17.12 -47.65
C SER A 644 -23.21 16.62 -48.08
N LEU A 645 -24.20 16.60 -47.18
CA LEU A 645 -25.54 16.09 -47.47
C LEU A 645 -26.49 17.13 -48.07
N TRP A 646 -26.20 18.42 -47.87
CA TRP A 646 -27.02 19.52 -48.36
C TRP A 646 -26.24 20.50 -49.26
N LYS A 647 -25.01 20.14 -49.66
CA LYS A 647 -24.12 20.95 -50.51
C LYS A 647 -24.80 21.44 -51.80
N GLU A 648 -25.71 20.66 -52.37
CA GLU A 648 -26.45 21.04 -53.59
C GLU A 648 -27.45 22.19 -53.36
N HIS A 649 -27.94 22.35 -52.13
CA HIS A 649 -28.87 23.41 -51.74
C HIS A 649 -28.18 24.64 -51.14
N SER A 650 -26.86 24.62 -51.01
CA SER A 650 -26.10 25.61 -50.24
C SER A 650 -26.29 27.05 -50.74
N VAL A 651 -26.36 27.26 -52.05
CA VAL A 651 -26.56 28.60 -52.67
C VAL A 651 -27.93 29.17 -52.34
N GLU A 652 -28.98 28.37 -52.54
CA GLU A 652 -30.36 28.77 -52.25
C GLU A 652 -30.52 29.11 -50.76
N TRP A 653 -30.00 28.24 -49.90
CA TRP A 653 -30.12 28.39 -48.45
C TRP A 653 -29.31 29.58 -47.93
N LEU A 654 -28.10 29.79 -48.44
CA LEU A 654 -27.28 30.95 -48.10
C LEU A 654 -28.01 32.26 -48.46
N SER A 655 -28.61 32.34 -49.65
CA SER A 655 -29.40 33.50 -50.09
C SER A 655 -30.62 33.75 -49.18
N ILE A 656 -31.38 32.71 -48.82
CA ILE A 656 -32.55 32.78 -47.92
C ILE A 656 -32.15 33.28 -46.52
N CYS A 657 -31.01 32.84 -46.01
CA CYS A 657 -30.50 33.21 -44.69
C CYS A 657 -29.92 34.63 -44.68
N LEU A 658 -29.11 35.00 -45.68
CA LEU A 658 -28.53 36.34 -45.84
C LEU A 658 -29.59 37.42 -46.01
N GLY A 659 -30.74 37.10 -46.62
CA GLY A 659 -31.87 38.02 -46.78
C GLY A 659 -32.51 38.53 -45.48
N SER A 660 -32.14 38.00 -44.30
CA SER A 660 -32.71 38.40 -43.00
C SER A 660 -31.65 38.74 -41.95
N THR A 661 -31.97 39.64 -41.03
CA THR A 661 -31.10 39.96 -39.87
C THR A 661 -30.85 38.75 -38.98
N ILE A 662 -31.88 37.94 -38.73
CA ILE A 662 -31.79 36.72 -37.91
C ILE A 662 -30.85 35.69 -38.57
N GLY A 663 -30.99 35.45 -39.88
CA GLY A 663 -30.13 34.51 -40.59
C GLY A 663 -28.68 34.98 -40.68
N ARG A 664 -28.42 36.28 -40.88
CA ARG A 664 -27.07 36.85 -40.84
C ARG A 664 -26.40 36.67 -39.47
N ASN A 665 -27.13 36.88 -38.38
CA ASN A 665 -26.61 36.66 -37.02
C ASN A 665 -26.35 35.19 -36.72
N ALA A 666 -27.15 34.27 -37.26
CA ALA A 666 -26.92 32.84 -37.09
C ALA A 666 -25.70 32.37 -37.92
N LEU A 667 -25.64 32.76 -39.20
CA LEU A 667 -24.54 32.43 -40.10
C LEU A 667 -23.18 32.92 -39.60
N SER A 668 -23.11 34.05 -38.89
CA SER A 668 -21.85 34.53 -38.31
C SER A 668 -21.33 33.62 -37.19
N MET A 669 -22.22 32.88 -36.52
CA MET A 669 -21.87 31.99 -35.40
C MET A 669 -21.58 30.55 -35.84
N LEU A 670 -22.09 30.12 -37.01
CA LEU A 670 -21.90 28.76 -37.51
C LEU A 670 -20.48 28.57 -38.05
N ASP A 671 -19.79 27.57 -37.51
CA ASP A 671 -18.44 27.17 -37.93
C ASP A 671 -18.51 26.23 -39.14
N LEU A 672 -18.82 26.81 -40.31
CA LEU A 672 -18.95 26.07 -41.55
C LEU A 672 -17.83 26.46 -42.53
N PRO A 673 -17.18 25.48 -43.20
CA PRO A 673 -16.14 25.73 -44.18
C PRO A 673 -16.76 26.17 -45.52
N TRP A 674 -17.36 27.36 -45.56
CA TRP A 674 -18.05 27.90 -46.74
C TRP A 674 -17.24 27.82 -48.03
N PRO A 675 -15.93 28.12 -48.06
CA PRO A 675 -15.11 27.90 -49.24
C PRO A 675 -15.17 26.46 -49.77
N ALA A 676 -15.10 25.45 -48.91
CA ALA A 676 -15.21 24.03 -49.31
C ALA A 676 -16.64 23.63 -49.73
N ILE A 677 -17.66 24.34 -49.23
CA ILE A 677 -19.07 24.06 -49.54
C ILE A 677 -19.45 24.59 -50.92
N VAL A 678 -19.08 25.83 -51.25
CA VAL A 678 -19.63 26.53 -52.43
C VAL A 678 -18.69 26.62 -53.63
N TYR A 679 -17.44 26.14 -53.58
CA TYR A 679 -16.49 26.32 -54.69
C TYR A 679 -16.93 25.68 -56.02
N GLU A 680 -17.74 24.62 -55.98
CA GLU A 680 -18.29 23.96 -57.18
C GLU A 680 -19.61 24.59 -57.65
N GLN A 681 -20.13 25.57 -56.91
CA GLN A 681 -21.43 26.17 -57.18
C GLN A 681 -21.28 27.46 -58.00
N ASN A 682 -22.26 27.72 -58.87
CA ASN A 682 -22.31 28.96 -59.64
C ASN A 682 -22.81 30.10 -58.75
N LEU A 683 -21.86 30.83 -58.16
CA LEU A 683 -22.11 31.98 -57.28
C LEU A 683 -21.26 33.16 -57.76
N ASP A 684 -21.85 34.36 -57.77
CA ASP A 684 -21.17 35.62 -58.08
C ASP A 684 -20.99 36.45 -56.80
N SER A 685 -19.96 37.32 -56.78
CA SER A 685 -19.69 38.20 -55.62
C SER A 685 -20.87 39.14 -55.32
N GLY A 686 -21.66 39.49 -56.34
CA GLY A 686 -22.86 40.31 -56.22
C GLY A 686 -23.98 39.69 -55.37
N ASP A 687 -24.05 38.36 -55.30
CA ASP A 687 -25.05 37.64 -54.50
C ASP A 687 -24.72 37.67 -53.00
N LEU A 688 -23.49 38.06 -52.66
CA LEU A 688 -22.87 37.97 -51.35
C LEU A 688 -22.70 39.33 -50.64
N VAL A 689 -23.16 40.42 -51.24
CA VAL A 689 -23.01 41.80 -50.73
C VAL A 689 -23.52 41.97 -49.28
N LEU A 690 -24.53 41.18 -48.88
CA LEU A 690 -25.10 41.23 -47.54
C LEU A 690 -24.18 40.69 -46.43
N ILE A 691 -23.05 40.05 -46.77
CA ILE A 691 -22.03 39.61 -45.80
C ILE A 691 -21.40 40.80 -45.06
N HIS A 692 -21.28 41.96 -45.70
CA HIS A 692 -20.81 43.18 -45.03
C HIS A 692 -21.73 43.66 -43.90
N HIS A 693 -22.98 43.17 -43.86
CA HIS A 693 -23.96 43.47 -42.81
C HIS A 693 -24.10 42.34 -41.78
N MET A 694 -23.21 41.34 -41.81
CA MET A 694 -23.10 40.33 -40.76
C MET A 694 -22.24 40.86 -39.61
N PRO A 695 -22.54 40.46 -38.36
CA PRO A 695 -21.65 40.74 -37.25
C PRO A 695 -20.35 39.91 -37.37
N ASP A 696 -19.32 40.31 -36.65
CA ASP A 696 -18.05 39.56 -36.65
C ASP A 696 -18.22 38.19 -35.99
N GLY A 697 -17.59 37.17 -36.57
CA GLY A 697 -17.69 35.79 -36.11
C GLY A 697 -17.02 34.82 -37.11
N ILE A 698 -16.83 33.57 -36.66
CA ILE A 698 -16.08 32.54 -37.41
C ILE A 698 -16.73 32.26 -38.77
N GLY A 699 -18.06 32.17 -38.82
CA GLY A 699 -18.79 31.97 -40.06
C GLY A 699 -18.74 33.19 -41.00
N THR A 700 -18.63 34.41 -40.43
CA THR A 700 -18.43 35.64 -41.23
C THR A 700 -17.05 35.65 -41.88
N ASP A 701 -16.01 35.19 -41.19
CA ASP A 701 -14.66 35.12 -41.75
C ASP A 701 -14.58 34.10 -42.88
N SER A 702 -15.21 32.93 -42.69
CA SER A 702 -15.35 31.90 -43.72
C SER A 702 -16.08 32.42 -44.98
N LEU A 703 -17.18 33.16 -44.81
CA LEU A 703 -17.94 33.76 -45.92
C LEU A 703 -17.21 34.94 -46.59
N LYS A 704 -16.42 35.73 -45.84
CA LYS A 704 -15.56 36.77 -46.41
C LYS A 704 -14.49 36.17 -47.32
N ASP A 705 -13.93 35.02 -46.95
CA ASP A 705 -12.96 34.32 -47.80
C ASP A 705 -13.59 33.85 -49.13
N VAL A 706 -14.86 33.42 -49.11
CA VAL A 706 -15.63 33.13 -50.34
C VAL A 706 -15.80 34.39 -51.18
N MET A 707 -16.29 35.47 -50.58
CA MET A 707 -16.56 36.73 -51.28
C MET A 707 -15.29 37.32 -51.91
N GLU A 708 -14.18 37.38 -51.17
CA GLU A 708 -12.89 37.86 -51.67
C GLU A 708 -12.31 36.95 -52.77
N GLY A 709 -12.50 35.62 -52.65
CA GLY A 709 -12.11 34.65 -53.67
C GLY A 709 -12.87 34.81 -54.98
N LEU A 710 -14.19 35.05 -54.91
CA LEU A 710 -15.05 35.32 -56.06
C LEU A 710 -14.73 36.68 -56.71
N GLU A 711 -14.56 37.74 -55.91
CA GLU A 711 -14.12 39.05 -56.41
C GLU A 711 -12.76 38.96 -57.12
N ALA A 712 -11.84 38.15 -56.60
CA ALA A 712 -10.55 37.92 -57.22
C ALA A 712 -10.67 37.24 -58.59
N ARG A 713 -11.56 36.23 -58.69
CA ARG A 713 -11.88 35.53 -59.94
C ARG A 713 -12.47 36.48 -60.98
N GLU A 714 -13.48 37.26 -60.59
CA GLU A 714 -14.18 38.21 -61.47
C GLU A 714 -13.25 39.31 -62.00
N ASN A 715 -12.30 39.76 -61.16
CA ASN A 715 -11.33 40.79 -61.52
C ASN A 715 -10.04 40.23 -62.14
N ASN A 716 -9.95 38.92 -62.40
CA ASN A 716 -8.75 38.23 -62.91
C ASN A 716 -7.46 38.57 -62.12
N ARG A 717 -7.55 38.61 -60.79
CA ARG A 717 -6.43 38.90 -59.87
C ARG A 717 -6.18 37.71 -58.95
N PRO A 718 -4.94 37.51 -58.45
CA PRO A 718 -4.70 36.51 -57.42
C PRO A 718 -5.48 36.87 -56.14
N PRO A 719 -6.10 35.89 -55.46
CA PRO A 719 -6.85 36.13 -54.23
C PRO A 719 -5.91 36.53 -53.07
N SER A 720 -6.46 37.30 -52.12
CA SER A 720 -5.82 37.60 -50.84
C SER A 720 -5.62 36.33 -50.00
N GLN A 721 -4.74 36.43 -49.00
CA GLN A 721 -4.66 35.39 -47.97
C GLN A 721 -5.97 35.33 -47.19
N GLY A 722 -6.59 34.16 -47.17
CA GLY A 722 -7.84 33.91 -46.45
C GLY A 722 -7.65 33.90 -44.94
N ARG A 723 -8.74 34.14 -44.21
CA ARG A 723 -8.82 34.16 -42.74
C ARG A 723 -8.94 32.75 -42.15
N THR A 724 -9.68 31.87 -42.82
CA THR A 724 -9.91 30.47 -42.41
C THR A 724 -8.80 29.53 -42.88
N HIS A 725 -8.25 29.79 -44.08
CA HIS A 725 -7.10 29.10 -44.63
C HIS A 725 -6.34 30.06 -45.58
N PRO A 726 -4.99 30.12 -45.57
CA PRO A 726 -4.22 31.07 -46.39
C PRO A 726 -4.53 30.99 -47.88
N LEU A 727 -4.86 29.77 -48.34
CA LEU A 727 -5.21 29.48 -49.73
C LEU A 727 -6.72 29.40 -50.01
N ALA A 728 -7.61 29.74 -49.07
CA ALA A 728 -9.06 29.55 -49.24
C ALA A 728 -9.63 30.17 -50.53
N GLY A 729 -9.24 31.41 -50.84
CA GLY A 729 -9.70 32.12 -52.05
C GLY A 729 -9.24 31.48 -53.37
N TRP A 730 -8.20 30.63 -53.34
CA TRP A 730 -7.74 29.91 -54.52
C TRP A 730 -8.69 28.80 -54.96
N LEU A 731 -9.61 28.34 -54.10
CA LEU A 731 -10.67 27.38 -54.47
C LEU A 731 -11.60 27.88 -55.59
N PHE A 732 -11.62 29.18 -55.87
CA PHE A 732 -12.46 29.78 -56.90
C PHE A 732 -11.70 30.11 -58.20
N GLN A 733 -10.36 29.97 -58.24
CA GLN A 733 -9.50 30.35 -59.39
C GLN A 733 -9.25 29.20 -60.36
N GLU A 734 -9.14 29.38 -61.68
CA GLU A 734 -8.93 28.23 -62.58
C GLU A 734 -7.72 27.34 -62.23
N LEU A 735 -6.66 27.91 -61.65
CA LEU A 735 -5.47 27.19 -61.20
C LEU A 735 -5.30 27.34 -59.69
N VAL A 736 -5.10 26.22 -58.99
CA VAL A 736 -4.84 26.18 -57.55
C VAL A 736 -3.34 25.94 -57.31
N PRO A 737 -2.67 26.70 -56.42
CA PRO A 737 -1.30 26.42 -56.03
C PRO A 737 -1.24 25.14 -55.18
N GLN A 738 -0.12 24.40 -55.26
CA GLN A 738 0.06 23.17 -54.49
C GLN A 738 -0.04 23.47 -52.97
N PRO A 739 -1.02 22.88 -52.26
CA PRO A 739 -1.11 23.02 -50.81
C PRO A 739 -0.05 22.15 -50.11
N GLU A 740 0.36 22.58 -48.91
CA GLU A 740 1.27 21.81 -48.05
C GLU A 740 0.62 20.48 -47.60
N LEU A 741 1.42 19.51 -47.12
CA LEU A 741 0.89 18.21 -46.68
C LEU A 741 0.21 18.27 -45.31
N ASP A 742 0.70 19.14 -44.43
CA ASP A 742 0.17 19.36 -43.09
C ASP A 742 -0.47 20.75 -43.02
N THR A 743 -1.51 20.89 -42.19
CA THR A 743 -2.22 22.16 -41.99
C THR A 743 -2.61 22.37 -40.53
N GLU A 744 -2.45 23.59 -40.03
CA GLU A 744 -3.05 24.06 -38.76
C GLU A 744 -4.38 24.79 -38.99
N PHE A 745 -4.75 25.01 -40.25
CA PHE A 745 -5.96 25.70 -40.70
C PHE A 745 -7.10 24.71 -40.99
N ASP A 746 -8.28 25.23 -41.35
CA ASP A 746 -9.48 24.42 -41.61
C ASP A 746 -9.20 23.21 -42.53
N LEU A 747 -9.45 22.01 -42.00
CA LEU A 747 -9.11 20.75 -42.65
C LEU A 747 -9.98 20.47 -43.89
N ASP A 748 -11.26 20.86 -43.87
CA ASP A 748 -12.18 20.63 -44.98
C ASP A 748 -11.80 21.50 -46.20
N ILE A 749 -11.43 22.76 -45.94
CA ILE A 749 -10.89 23.67 -46.97
C ILE A 749 -9.57 23.13 -47.53
N HIS A 750 -8.69 22.64 -46.65
CA HIS A 750 -7.41 22.07 -47.06
C HIS A 750 -7.58 20.81 -47.94
N ILE A 751 -8.48 19.91 -47.57
CA ILE A 751 -8.81 18.72 -48.38
C ILE A 751 -9.41 19.13 -49.74
N ALA A 752 -10.28 20.13 -49.77
CA ALA A 752 -10.85 20.64 -51.03
C ALA A 752 -9.77 21.22 -51.96
N LEU A 753 -8.76 21.91 -51.41
CA LEU A 753 -7.64 22.45 -52.18
C LEU A 753 -6.80 21.35 -52.81
N HIS A 754 -6.47 20.29 -52.06
CA HIS A 754 -5.77 19.11 -52.61
C HIS A 754 -6.57 18.46 -53.74
N ARG A 755 -7.88 18.23 -53.54
CA ARG A 755 -8.76 17.66 -54.58
C ARG A 755 -8.77 18.49 -55.85
N ARG A 756 -8.76 19.81 -55.74
CA ARG A 756 -8.81 20.72 -56.88
C ARG A 756 -7.45 20.93 -57.55
N PHE A 757 -6.35 20.69 -56.84
CA PHE A 757 -5.02 20.64 -57.43
C PHE A 757 -4.80 19.36 -58.26
N GLU A 758 -5.43 18.25 -57.87
CA GLU A 758 -5.36 16.97 -58.59
C GLU A 758 -6.28 16.89 -59.83
N GLN A 759 -7.29 17.76 -59.91
CA GLN A 759 -8.21 17.89 -61.05
C GLN A 759 -7.64 18.84 -62.12
#